data_AF-A0A423UMM8-F1
#
_entry.id   AF-A0A423UMM8-F1
#
_cell.length_a   1.000
_cell.length_b   1.000
_cell.length_c   1.000
_cell.angle_alpha   90.00
_cell.angle_beta   90.00
_cell.angle_gamma   90.00
#
_symmetry.space_group_name_H-M   'P 1'
#
loop_
_entity.id
_entity.type
_entity.pdbx_description
1 polymer ?
#
loop_
_entity_poly.entity_id
_entity_poly.type
_entity_poly.pdbx_seq_one_letter_code
_entity_poly.pdbx_strand_id
1 'polypeptide(L)'
;MRRVIAMGEQRGSGAAFGGGGPRDAATGTARPDADAGAAPSGAGAVHPGGAPGGRPQRRGISRRAFLGLGGTAALTLLLAPRLAWGGVGGGSWGNAGGTAYPGSHFGYDGGWGYSSNGKVWLAVSSNATIGRMTELFVEIAVTSYYANGGAWSPTWFTDYPDTHVDSFVRNEAGVWLSSTSGFYDTTYDSAWFQGPYATHRLRVRREVWDWWSWAGVRAWCDSPDSANGINTTAEASQLIPHHPLVDDRSWQGKIVTLRPEAAPHLRLDASGGGTVNGTNILAWSASDYTNQHWLVLTSAQGRTCLVPVHTGEAPLFADVSSNDWNDGDNVHLWSGTGGWNQSFWLHDLGTGYHMIVPECSGCALDLAGGGQGNGTNVAQWNCYGDWSNPNQHWALEEPLFRERDPGALVLSGIDSSGEDEGAGETGKVESTSETDDAGEARKACEAEPGAVLAPSDPDRACLPRNYPGTAGMFYRYAWYRGASPGERAETVREPSQEPAYEVAEGDEGAYLTCVVRAYARYGNVPYQGEVETASVHVRSRRVRVRFFADGDPEPCFVEEPDRGSAYVPPQAAWQAAEKPGCAGVDGWYRDASCTEAFVDGALVEGDLDLFARNRVELTYAQADRSCLLASPRAYFLDEACEHPLPDPSALLPSPASLHYGDRVSFARGASAWYEDMGRVREASCALGAYAAPDAADLPLRSARLTCNTTAYLLWRTPAYDGIALS
;
A
#
# COMPACT_ATOMS: atom_id res chain seq x y z
N MET A 1 -11.33 49.30 4.84
CA MET A 1 -11.34 49.88 3.48
C MET A 1 -12.52 49.30 2.72
N ARG A 2 -13.55 50.14 2.45
CA ARG A 2 -14.72 49.79 1.63
C ARG A 2 -14.35 49.94 0.14
N ARG A 3 -14.80 49.03 -0.73
CA ARG A 3 -15.00 49.34 -2.15
C ARG A 3 -16.27 48.71 -2.68
N VAL A 4 -17.11 49.60 -3.19
CA VAL A 4 -18.38 49.47 -3.88
C VAL A 4 -18.09 49.63 -5.37
N ILE A 5 -18.64 48.79 -6.26
CA ILE A 5 -18.91 49.06 -7.69
C ILE A 5 -20.08 48.11 -8.08
N ALA A 6 -21.33 48.57 -8.15
CA ALA A 6 -22.03 49.36 -9.18
C ALA A 6 -22.63 48.51 -10.32
N MET A 7 -23.95 48.67 -10.47
CA MET A 7 -24.84 48.11 -11.49
C MET A 7 -24.53 48.63 -12.90
N GLY A 8 -24.96 47.86 -13.90
CA GLY A 8 -25.21 48.32 -15.27
C GLY A 8 -26.35 47.52 -15.90
N GLU A 9 -27.54 48.12 -15.97
CA GLU A 9 -28.62 47.75 -16.89
C GLU A 9 -28.21 48.10 -18.33
N GLN A 10 -28.55 47.25 -19.31
CA GLN A 10 -29.13 47.74 -20.57
C GLN A 10 -29.95 46.67 -21.29
N ARG A 11 -31.03 47.16 -21.88
CA ARG A 11 -32.12 46.48 -22.58
C ARG A 11 -31.73 46.04 -23.99
N GLY A 12 -32.42 44.99 -24.48
CA GLY A 12 -33.28 45.15 -25.66
C GLY A 12 -33.12 44.17 -26.84
N SER A 13 -34.28 43.74 -27.37
CA SER A 13 -34.56 43.01 -28.61
C SER A 13 -34.26 41.49 -28.60
N GLY A 14 -35.15 40.57 -28.97
CA GLY A 14 -36.46 40.64 -29.63
C GLY A 14 -36.40 39.84 -30.94
N ALA A 15 -36.97 38.64 -30.97
CA ALA A 15 -37.46 37.98 -32.20
C ALA A 15 -38.30 36.75 -31.84
N ALA A 16 -39.55 36.74 -32.32
CA ALA A 16 -40.51 35.66 -32.30
C ALA A 16 -40.44 34.86 -33.61
N PHE A 17 -40.82 33.57 -33.58
CA PHE A 17 -41.44 32.72 -34.61
C PHE A 17 -41.49 31.31 -33.97
N GLY A 18 -42.58 30.56 -33.82
CA GLY A 18 -43.83 30.48 -34.57
C GLY A 18 -43.88 29.10 -35.27
N GLY A 19 -44.76 28.18 -34.85
CA GLY A 19 -45.08 27.00 -35.67
C GLY A 19 -45.58 25.74 -34.95
N GLY A 20 -46.90 25.58 -34.86
CA GLY A 20 -47.65 24.39 -35.33
C GLY A 20 -47.50 23.04 -34.60
N GLY A 21 -48.59 22.58 -33.95
CA GLY A 21 -48.85 21.15 -33.66
C GLY A 21 -49.27 20.37 -34.93
N PRO A 22 -50.04 19.25 -34.83
CA PRO A 22 -50.64 18.64 -33.63
C PRO A 22 -50.69 17.08 -33.63
N ARG A 23 -51.35 16.52 -32.58
CA ARG A 23 -52.06 15.21 -32.49
C ARG A 23 -51.21 13.92 -32.40
N ASP A 24 -51.39 13.17 -31.31
CA ASP A 24 -52.24 11.97 -31.35
C ASP A 24 -52.66 11.49 -29.96
N ALA A 25 -53.89 10.98 -29.91
CA ALA A 25 -54.59 10.43 -28.76
C ALA A 25 -54.43 8.91 -28.73
N ALA A 26 -54.29 8.33 -27.54
CA ALA A 26 -54.65 6.94 -27.30
C ALA A 26 -55.15 6.77 -25.86
N THR A 27 -56.45 6.50 -25.78
CA THR A 27 -57.22 6.09 -24.61
C THR A 27 -56.91 4.62 -24.25
N GLY A 28 -56.94 4.29 -22.97
CA GLY A 28 -56.77 2.92 -22.49
C GLY A 28 -57.21 2.76 -21.04
N THR A 29 -58.52 2.74 -20.82
CA THR A 29 -59.19 2.38 -19.57
C THR A 29 -59.11 0.88 -19.30
N ALA A 30 -58.66 0.47 -18.11
CA ALA A 30 -59.04 -0.82 -17.51
C ALA A 30 -58.79 -0.84 -15.98
N ARG A 31 -59.87 -1.00 -15.23
CA ARG A 31 -60.00 -1.54 -13.86
C ARG A 31 -61.39 -2.21 -13.84
N PRO A 32 -61.74 -3.03 -12.83
CA PRO A 32 -60.93 -3.81 -11.90
C PRO A 32 -61.39 -5.28 -11.86
N ASP A 33 -60.72 -6.13 -11.08
CA ASP A 33 -61.40 -7.28 -10.46
C ASP A 33 -60.84 -7.52 -9.06
N ALA A 34 -61.78 -7.78 -8.16
CA ALA A 34 -61.60 -8.17 -6.77
C ALA A 34 -61.50 -9.70 -6.69
N ASP A 35 -60.84 -10.24 -5.66
CA ASP A 35 -61.57 -11.13 -4.75
C ASP A 35 -60.83 -11.43 -3.43
N ALA A 36 -61.66 -11.87 -2.48
CA ALA A 36 -61.43 -12.17 -1.08
C ALA A 36 -60.58 -13.43 -0.80
N GLY A 37 -60.13 -13.60 0.45
CA GLY A 37 -59.62 -14.91 0.90
C GLY A 37 -58.98 -14.99 2.29
N ALA A 38 -59.81 -14.92 3.34
CA ALA A 38 -59.77 -15.60 4.65
C ALA A 38 -58.47 -16.15 5.31
N ALA A 39 -58.36 -15.87 6.61
CA ALA A 39 -57.55 -16.59 7.62
C ALA A 39 -58.11 -18.01 7.94
N PRO A 40 -57.42 -18.84 8.76
CA PRO A 40 -57.65 -18.81 10.22
C PRO A 40 -56.50 -19.24 11.18
N SER A 41 -56.60 -18.72 12.41
CA SER A 41 -56.34 -19.27 13.77
C SER A 41 -55.28 -20.34 14.08
N GLY A 42 -54.53 -20.11 15.18
CA GLY A 42 -53.95 -21.16 16.03
C GLY A 42 -53.35 -20.61 17.33
N ALA A 43 -53.95 -20.92 18.47
CA ALA A 43 -53.56 -20.50 19.82
C ALA A 43 -52.61 -21.49 20.50
N GLY A 44 -51.82 -21.02 21.49
CA GLY A 44 -51.10 -21.88 22.43
C GLY A 44 -50.25 -21.08 23.42
N ALA A 45 -50.69 -20.99 24.67
CA ALA A 45 -49.99 -20.33 25.78
C ALA A 45 -49.35 -21.36 26.72
N VAL A 46 -48.10 -21.15 27.15
CA VAL A 46 -47.54 -21.69 28.41
C VAL A 46 -46.43 -20.74 28.95
N HIS A 47 -46.57 -20.34 30.21
CA HIS A 47 -45.56 -19.80 31.14
C HIS A 47 -45.74 -20.59 32.47
N PRO A 48 -44.82 -20.60 33.47
CA PRO A 48 -43.90 -19.50 33.87
C PRO A 48 -42.51 -19.91 34.43
N GLY A 49 -41.66 -18.92 34.75
CA GLY A 49 -40.76 -18.99 35.92
C GLY A 49 -39.30 -18.53 35.74
N GLY A 50 -38.93 -17.40 36.37
CA GLY A 50 -37.57 -17.16 36.89
C GLY A 50 -36.76 -15.99 36.29
N ALA A 51 -36.67 -14.88 37.02
CA ALA A 51 -35.74 -13.74 36.82
C ALA A 51 -34.91 -13.56 38.13
N PRO A 52 -33.98 -12.58 38.30
CA PRO A 52 -33.53 -11.51 37.38
C PRO A 52 -32.01 -11.19 37.39
N GLY A 53 -31.61 -10.27 36.49
CA GLY A 53 -30.37 -9.45 36.57
C GLY A 53 -29.59 -9.46 35.25
N GLY A 54 -29.30 -8.36 34.54
CA GLY A 54 -29.56 -6.93 34.66
C GLY A 54 -28.74 -6.25 33.55
N ARG A 55 -29.40 -5.69 32.52
CA ARG A 55 -28.81 -4.89 31.43
C ARG A 55 -29.82 -3.81 30.96
N PRO A 56 -29.36 -2.69 30.39
CA PRO A 56 -30.05 -1.39 30.47
C PRO A 56 -31.27 -1.28 29.55
N GLN A 57 -32.29 -0.56 30.03
CA GLN A 57 -33.58 -0.35 29.39
C GLN A 57 -33.47 0.37 28.03
N ARG A 58 -33.76 -0.35 26.94
CA ARG A 58 -34.36 0.24 25.74
C ARG A 58 -35.80 0.63 26.07
N ARG A 59 -36.14 1.92 26.00
CA ARG A 59 -37.55 2.36 26.07
C ARG A 59 -38.25 1.93 24.79
N GLY A 60 -39.12 0.93 24.89
CA GLY A 60 -40.03 0.55 23.82
C GLY A 60 -41.01 1.69 23.57
N ILE A 61 -41.02 2.21 22.34
CA ILE A 61 -42.03 3.14 21.85
C ILE A 61 -43.32 2.32 21.69
N SER A 62 -44.28 2.55 22.59
CA SER A 62 -45.61 2.00 22.45
C SER A 62 -46.28 2.60 21.21
N ARG A 63 -46.62 1.76 20.22
CA ARG A 63 -47.63 2.09 19.21
C ARG A 63 -48.95 2.37 19.94
N ARG A 64 -49.22 3.64 20.24
CA ARG A 64 -50.58 4.07 20.61
C ARG A 64 -51.36 4.16 19.32
N ALA A 65 -52.43 3.37 19.24
CA ALA A 65 -53.47 3.53 18.23
C ALA A 65 -53.96 4.98 18.26
N PHE A 66 -53.77 5.68 17.14
CA PHE A 66 -54.28 7.04 16.93
C PHE A 66 -55.76 6.90 16.54
N LEU A 67 -56.64 6.96 17.54
CA LEU A 67 -58.04 7.30 17.34
C LEU A 67 -58.10 8.81 17.14
N GLY A 68 -58.69 9.23 16.01
CA GLY A 68 -58.75 10.60 15.57
C GLY A 68 -59.24 11.57 16.65
N LEU A 69 -58.43 12.59 16.92
CA LEU A 69 -58.88 13.81 17.58
C LEU A 69 -59.60 14.70 16.56
N GLY A 70 -60.76 14.22 16.11
CA GLY A 70 -61.82 15.04 15.54
C GLY A 70 -62.86 15.27 16.63
N GLY A 71 -62.87 16.47 17.21
CA GLY A 71 -63.94 16.91 18.10
C GLY A 71 -63.49 17.20 19.53
N THR A 72 -63.04 18.43 19.77
CA THR A 72 -63.30 19.21 21.00
C THR A 72 -62.79 20.63 20.82
N ALA A 73 -63.39 21.35 19.88
CA ALA A 73 -63.36 22.81 19.83
C ALA A 73 -64.75 23.33 19.40
N ALA A 74 -65.79 22.85 20.08
CA ALA A 74 -67.14 23.35 19.93
C ALA A 74 -67.76 23.47 21.32
N LEU A 75 -67.47 24.57 22.02
CA LEU A 75 -68.41 25.33 22.86
C LEU A 75 -67.62 26.37 23.69
N THR A 76 -67.26 27.48 23.06
CA THR A 76 -67.11 28.77 23.76
C THR A 76 -67.26 29.85 22.72
N LEU A 77 -68.47 30.43 22.57
CA LEU A 77 -68.74 31.78 22.08
C LEU A 77 -70.26 31.99 21.92
N LEU A 78 -70.94 32.21 23.04
CA LEU A 78 -72.15 33.03 23.04
C LEU A 78 -71.73 34.41 23.51
N LEU A 79 -71.92 35.41 22.64
CA LEU A 79 -71.67 36.86 22.80
C LEU A 79 -70.37 37.42 22.15
N ALA A 80 -70.26 37.33 20.83
CA ALA A 80 -69.63 38.36 20.00
C ALA A 80 -70.32 38.42 18.62
N PRO A 81 -70.77 39.58 18.12
CA PRO A 81 -71.31 39.71 16.78
C PRO A 81 -70.13 39.76 15.78
N ARG A 82 -70.21 38.99 14.68
CA ARG A 82 -69.22 38.86 13.58
C ARG A 82 -68.12 37.81 13.79
N LEU A 83 -68.47 36.52 13.78
CA LEU A 83 -67.47 35.46 13.65
C LEU A 83 -67.81 34.59 12.44
N ALA A 84 -66.85 34.47 11.51
CA ALA A 84 -66.83 33.45 10.47
C ALA A 84 -66.76 32.06 11.13
N TRP A 85 -67.38 31.06 10.49
CA TRP A 85 -67.41 29.68 11.01
C TRP A 85 -66.52 28.81 10.16
N GLY A 86 -65.50 28.20 10.77
CA GLY A 86 -64.60 27.26 10.11
C GLY A 86 -64.71 25.87 10.71
N GLY A 87 -64.39 24.87 9.91
CA GLY A 87 -64.30 23.49 10.36
C GLY A 87 -63.24 22.73 9.56
N VAL A 88 -62.97 21.52 10.03
CA VAL A 88 -62.01 20.61 9.46
C VAL A 88 -62.80 19.50 8.74
N GLY A 89 -62.76 19.48 7.41
CA GLY A 89 -63.16 18.34 6.58
C GLY A 89 -61.94 17.57 6.07
N GLY A 90 -62.16 16.38 5.50
CA GLY A 90 -61.19 15.61 4.68
C GLY A 90 -59.93 15.06 5.38
N GLY A 91 -59.48 13.86 5.01
CA GLY A 91 -58.39 13.14 5.67
C GLY A 91 -57.00 13.48 5.13
N SER A 92 -55.96 13.12 5.89
CA SER A 92 -54.58 13.17 5.41
C SER A 92 -54.34 12.12 4.31
N TRP A 93 -53.41 12.39 3.39
CA TRP A 93 -52.94 11.41 2.39
C TRP A 93 -51.42 11.38 2.28
N GLY A 94 -50.95 10.45 1.45
CA GLY A 94 -49.53 10.18 1.26
C GLY A 94 -48.92 9.63 2.54
N ASN A 95 -47.67 10.00 2.79
CA ASN A 95 -46.90 9.60 3.96
C ASN A 95 -47.18 10.48 5.20
N ALA A 96 -48.38 11.03 5.33
CA ALA A 96 -48.75 11.80 6.51
C ALA A 96 -48.67 10.92 7.77
N GLY A 97 -48.03 11.43 8.82
CA GLY A 97 -47.73 10.67 10.03
C GLY A 97 -46.52 9.73 9.92
N GLY A 98 -45.86 9.66 8.76
CA GLY A 98 -44.68 8.81 8.53
C GLY A 98 -43.36 9.46 8.93
N THR A 99 -42.29 8.66 8.92
CA THR A 99 -40.91 9.18 8.98
C THR A 99 -40.56 9.80 7.63
N ALA A 100 -40.03 11.02 7.65
CA ALA A 100 -39.62 11.74 6.47
C ALA A 100 -38.33 11.19 5.87
N TYR A 101 -38.32 11.14 4.55
CA TYR A 101 -37.15 10.87 3.72
C TYR A 101 -37.28 11.70 2.44
N PRO A 102 -36.17 12.04 1.76
CA PRO A 102 -36.22 12.76 0.49
C PRO A 102 -37.22 12.11 -0.49
N GLY A 103 -38.14 12.91 -1.04
CA GLY A 103 -39.19 12.47 -1.96
C GLY A 103 -40.50 12.09 -1.29
N SER A 104 -40.56 12.06 0.04
CA SER A 104 -41.82 11.85 0.77
C SER A 104 -42.88 12.89 0.41
N HIS A 105 -44.04 12.43 -0.07
CA HIS A 105 -45.20 13.27 -0.34
C HIS A 105 -46.27 13.06 0.73
N PHE A 106 -46.82 14.14 1.28
CA PHE A 106 -47.86 14.10 2.31
C PHE A 106 -48.75 15.35 2.22
N GLY A 107 -50.00 15.25 2.64
CA GLY A 107 -50.90 16.39 2.55
C GLY A 107 -52.20 16.23 3.32
N TYR A 108 -53.02 17.28 3.25
CA TYR A 108 -54.29 17.40 3.97
C TYR A 108 -55.31 18.19 3.14
N ASP A 109 -56.49 17.62 2.90
CA ASP A 109 -57.63 18.32 2.25
C ASP A 109 -58.60 18.67 3.35
N GLY A 110 -59.05 19.92 3.36
CA GLY A 110 -60.32 20.26 3.99
C GLY A 110 -60.24 21.23 5.16
N GLY A 111 -59.27 22.14 5.13
CA GLY A 111 -59.50 23.42 5.79
C GLY A 111 -60.64 24.13 5.07
N TRP A 112 -61.74 24.47 5.76
CA TRP A 112 -62.79 25.31 5.18
C TRP A 112 -63.27 26.38 6.14
N GLY A 113 -63.87 27.45 5.61
CA GLY A 113 -64.44 28.55 6.38
C GLY A 113 -65.57 29.24 5.62
N TYR A 114 -66.62 29.63 6.34
CA TYR A 114 -67.74 30.40 5.83
C TYR A 114 -67.76 31.78 6.47
N SER A 115 -68.18 32.77 5.70
CA SER A 115 -68.43 34.09 6.26
C SER A 115 -69.60 34.08 7.24
N SER A 116 -69.64 35.11 8.10
CA SER A 116 -70.66 35.25 9.13
C SER A 116 -72.12 35.29 8.61
N ASN A 117 -72.34 35.58 7.33
CA ASN A 117 -73.67 35.56 6.70
C ASN A 117 -73.93 34.27 5.89
N GLY A 118 -73.01 33.31 5.89
CA GLY A 118 -73.11 32.01 5.21
C GLY A 118 -73.11 32.10 3.69
N LYS A 119 -72.81 33.26 3.10
CA LYS A 119 -72.88 33.47 1.65
C LYS A 119 -71.59 33.14 0.92
N VAL A 120 -70.45 33.28 1.59
CA VAL A 120 -69.11 33.04 1.03
C VAL A 120 -68.47 31.88 1.78
N TRP A 121 -67.77 31.03 1.04
CA TRP A 121 -66.92 29.99 1.60
C TRP A 121 -65.51 30.04 1.01
N LEU A 122 -64.54 29.57 1.78
CA LEU A 122 -63.15 29.34 1.41
C LEU A 122 -62.80 27.89 1.78
N ALA A 123 -62.17 27.16 0.87
CA ALA A 123 -61.57 25.87 1.16
C ALA A 123 -60.09 25.89 0.79
N VAL A 124 -59.27 25.19 1.57
CA VAL A 124 -57.84 25.03 1.36
C VAL A 124 -57.41 23.57 1.45
N SER A 125 -56.39 23.25 0.67
CA SER A 125 -55.70 21.98 0.67
C SER A 125 -54.20 22.20 0.61
N SER A 126 -53.47 21.33 1.31
CA SER A 126 -52.03 21.35 1.45
C SER A 126 -51.44 20.08 0.85
N ASN A 127 -50.51 20.24 -0.08
CA ASN A 127 -49.69 19.14 -0.60
C ASN A 127 -48.20 19.47 -0.37
N ALA A 128 -47.53 18.68 0.45
CA ALA A 128 -46.14 18.87 0.83
C ALA A 128 -45.23 17.74 0.28
N THR A 129 -44.04 18.12 -0.15
CA THR A 129 -42.97 17.18 -0.56
C THR A 129 -41.70 17.46 0.23
N ILE A 130 -41.14 16.44 0.87
CA ILE A 130 -39.79 16.50 1.42
C ILE A 130 -38.80 16.50 0.26
N GLY A 131 -37.98 17.55 0.18
CA GLY A 131 -36.90 17.67 -0.79
C GLY A 131 -35.56 17.27 -0.19
N ARG A 132 -34.54 18.09 -0.44
CA ARG A 132 -33.19 17.91 0.12
C ARG A 132 -33.24 17.85 1.64
N MET A 133 -32.56 16.86 2.20
CA MET A 133 -32.56 16.62 3.63
C MET A 133 -31.12 16.37 4.09
N THR A 134 -30.40 17.46 4.33
CA THR A 134 -28.98 17.42 4.74
C THR A 134 -28.86 17.29 6.25
N GLU A 135 -27.65 17.24 6.80
CA GLU A 135 -27.43 17.32 8.25
C GLU A 135 -27.98 18.63 8.85
N LEU A 136 -27.90 19.74 8.11
CA LEU A 136 -28.19 21.08 8.65
C LEU A 136 -29.63 21.55 8.38
N PHE A 137 -30.21 21.17 7.25
CA PHE A 137 -31.52 21.67 6.82
C PHE A 137 -32.33 20.62 6.06
N VAL A 138 -33.64 20.80 6.11
CA VAL A 138 -34.61 20.11 5.25
C VAL A 138 -35.34 21.14 4.39
N GLU A 139 -35.52 20.83 3.11
CA GLU A 139 -36.38 21.59 2.22
C GLU A 139 -37.74 20.91 2.13
N ILE A 140 -38.82 21.67 2.29
CA ILE A 140 -40.18 21.19 2.15
C ILE A 140 -40.89 22.07 1.12
N ALA A 141 -41.28 21.48 0.00
CA ALA A 141 -42.10 22.16 -1.00
C ALA A 141 -43.57 22.02 -0.61
N VAL A 142 -44.24 23.14 -0.35
CA VAL A 142 -45.67 23.18 -0.01
C VAL A 142 -46.44 23.79 -1.18
N THR A 143 -47.23 22.97 -1.86
CA THR A 143 -48.22 23.39 -2.84
C THR A 143 -49.53 23.66 -2.14
N SER A 144 -49.99 24.88 -2.28
CA SER A 144 -51.19 25.40 -1.64
C SER A 144 -52.30 25.47 -2.66
N TYR A 145 -53.43 24.83 -2.38
CA TYR A 145 -54.64 24.95 -3.18
C TYR A 145 -55.70 25.67 -2.37
N TYR A 146 -56.41 26.58 -3.01
CA TYR A 146 -57.49 27.31 -2.36
C TYR A 146 -58.59 27.65 -3.36
N ALA A 147 -59.83 27.64 -2.89
CA ALA A 147 -61.01 27.95 -3.67
C ALA A 147 -61.97 28.80 -2.84
N ASN A 148 -62.58 29.80 -3.46
CA ASN A 148 -63.69 30.54 -2.89
C ASN A 148 -64.99 30.27 -3.68
N GLY A 149 -66.15 30.45 -3.04
CA GLY A 149 -67.41 30.37 -3.75
C GLY A 149 -68.61 30.96 -3.00
N GLY A 150 -69.70 31.20 -3.74
CA GLY A 150 -70.98 31.71 -3.23
C GLY A 150 -72.01 30.60 -2.96
N ALA A 151 -72.89 30.79 -1.98
CA ALA A 151 -73.82 29.75 -1.49
C ALA A 151 -74.88 29.23 -2.48
N TRP A 152 -75.12 29.89 -3.62
CA TRP A 152 -76.21 29.53 -4.54
C TRP A 152 -75.94 29.92 -6.01
N SER A 153 -75.02 29.22 -6.69
CA SER A 153 -74.88 29.02 -8.15
C SER A 153 -73.40 28.99 -8.56
N PRO A 154 -72.95 28.04 -9.41
CA PRO A 154 -71.58 27.99 -9.91
C PRO A 154 -71.28 28.97 -11.06
N THR A 155 -72.17 29.93 -11.36
CA THR A 155 -71.94 30.87 -12.46
C THR A 155 -71.90 32.33 -12.01
N TRP A 156 -70.72 32.91 -12.27
CA TRP A 156 -70.32 34.32 -12.35
C TRP A 156 -69.59 34.93 -11.15
N PHE A 157 -68.26 34.75 -11.22
CA PHE A 157 -67.21 35.74 -11.02
C PHE A 157 -67.55 36.86 -10.04
N THR A 158 -67.36 36.58 -8.76
CA THR A 158 -66.76 37.58 -7.90
C THR A 158 -65.32 37.15 -7.71
N ASP A 159 -64.44 37.74 -8.51
CA ASP A 159 -63.18 38.26 -7.99
C ASP A 159 -63.44 38.70 -6.54
N TYR A 160 -62.94 37.93 -5.58
CA TYR A 160 -62.78 38.43 -4.23
C TYR A 160 -61.30 38.78 -4.15
N PRO A 161 -60.93 40.03 -4.45
CA PRO A 161 -59.59 40.48 -4.20
C PRO A 161 -59.43 40.42 -2.68
N ASP A 162 -58.22 40.18 -2.20
CA ASP A 162 -57.90 40.13 -0.77
C ASP A 162 -58.00 38.75 -0.08
N THR A 163 -57.76 37.66 -0.82
CA THR A 163 -57.40 36.37 -0.20
C THR A 163 -55.89 36.30 -0.01
N HIS A 164 -55.47 36.28 1.25
CA HIS A 164 -54.09 36.05 1.63
C HIS A 164 -53.87 34.56 1.81
N VAL A 165 -52.76 34.03 1.29
CA VAL A 165 -52.38 32.63 1.42
C VAL A 165 -50.96 32.55 1.94
N ASP A 166 -50.75 31.78 2.99
CA ASP A 166 -49.46 31.57 3.63
C ASP A 166 -49.12 30.08 3.64
N SER A 167 -48.03 29.71 2.97
CA SER A 167 -47.47 28.37 3.03
C SER A 167 -46.44 28.33 4.14
N PHE A 168 -46.51 27.33 5.01
CA PHE A 168 -45.67 27.29 6.20
C PHE A 168 -45.19 25.90 6.57
N VAL A 169 -44.13 25.88 7.39
CA VAL A 169 -43.70 24.74 8.19
C VAL A 169 -43.61 25.17 9.65
N ARG A 170 -44.21 24.41 10.55
CA ARG A 170 -44.14 24.60 12.00
C ARG A 170 -43.79 23.31 12.73
N ASN A 171 -43.32 23.42 13.96
CA ASN A 171 -43.06 22.26 14.83
C ASN A 171 -44.26 21.96 15.77
N GLU A 172 -44.07 20.97 16.65
CA GLU A 172 -45.11 20.46 17.57
C GLU A 172 -45.56 21.49 18.60
N ALA A 173 -44.66 22.40 18.98
CA ALA A 173 -44.99 23.53 19.84
C ALA A 173 -45.80 24.63 19.12
N GLY A 174 -46.03 24.47 17.81
CA GLY A 174 -46.70 25.44 16.95
C GLY A 174 -45.82 26.63 16.56
N VAL A 175 -44.51 26.54 16.76
CA VAL A 175 -43.56 27.57 16.33
C VAL A 175 -43.38 27.49 14.83
N TRP A 176 -43.57 28.63 14.15
CA TRP A 176 -43.38 28.76 12.71
C TRP A 176 -41.88 28.76 12.41
N LEU A 177 -41.41 27.76 11.69
CA LEU A 177 -40.00 27.57 11.37
C LEU A 177 -39.61 28.25 10.06
N SER A 178 -40.55 28.25 9.10
CA SER A 178 -40.42 28.97 7.83
C SER A 178 -41.83 29.21 7.29
N SER A 179 -42.06 30.36 6.68
CA SER A 179 -43.30 30.63 5.94
C SER A 179 -43.13 31.67 4.85
N THR A 180 -44.04 31.65 3.90
CA THR A 180 -44.09 32.57 2.77
C THR A 180 -45.54 32.89 2.45
N SER A 181 -45.89 34.17 2.57
CA SER A 181 -47.21 34.69 2.23
C SER A 181 -47.25 35.23 0.81
N GLY A 182 -48.35 34.97 0.10
CA GLY A 182 -48.70 35.61 -1.16
C GLY A 182 -50.10 36.20 -1.11
N PHE A 183 -50.31 37.24 -1.91
CA PHE A 183 -51.62 37.81 -2.18
C PHE A 183 -52.07 37.33 -3.55
N TYR A 184 -53.25 36.73 -3.64
CA TYR A 184 -53.69 36.12 -4.88
C TYR A 184 -55.08 36.59 -5.28
N ASP A 185 -55.14 37.18 -6.48
CA ASP A 185 -56.38 37.47 -7.19
C ASP A 185 -56.90 36.16 -7.80
N THR A 186 -58.04 35.68 -7.29
CA THR A 186 -58.56 34.36 -7.64
C THR A 186 -59.53 34.45 -8.81
N THR A 187 -59.03 34.46 -10.04
CA THR A 187 -59.86 34.04 -11.18
C THR A 187 -59.97 32.51 -11.16
N TYR A 188 -61.11 31.99 -10.72
CA TYR A 188 -61.44 30.56 -10.76
C TYR A 188 -61.46 30.07 -12.22
N ASP A 189 -60.50 29.24 -12.63
CA ASP A 189 -60.53 28.58 -13.94
C ASP A 189 -61.46 27.36 -13.88
N SER A 190 -62.70 27.57 -14.32
CA SER A 190 -63.73 26.53 -14.38
C SER A 190 -63.41 25.37 -15.34
N ALA A 191 -62.37 25.46 -16.18
CA ALA A 191 -62.07 24.42 -17.16
C ALA A 191 -61.43 23.16 -16.58
N TRP A 192 -60.77 23.25 -15.41
CA TRP A 192 -59.97 22.14 -14.86
C TRP A 192 -60.28 21.76 -13.41
N PHE A 193 -61.30 22.36 -12.79
CA PHE A 193 -61.68 22.14 -11.38
C PHE A 193 -60.52 22.35 -10.36
N GLN A 194 -59.48 23.09 -10.75
CA GLN A 194 -58.36 23.44 -9.89
C GLN A 194 -58.42 24.93 -9.59
N GLY A 195 -58.58 25.28 -8.31
CA GLY A 195 -58.37 26.65 -7.85
C GLY A 195 -56.93 27.09 -8.10
N PRO A 196 -56.62 28.40 -8.00
CA PRO A 196 -55.25 28.87 -8.08
C PRO A 196 -54.39 28.15 -7.03
N TYR A 197 -53.14 27.87 -7.41
CA TYR A 197 -52.19 27.21 -6.53
C TYR A 197 -50.83 27.88 -6.56
N ALA A 198 -50.13 27.82 -5.44
CA ALA A 198 -48.77 28.30 -5.30
C ALA A 198 -47.92 27.22 -4.64
N THR A 199 -46.76 26.94 -5.23
CA THR A 199 -45.77 26.05 -4.64
C THR A 199 -44.62 26.88 -4.07
N HIS A 200 -44.45 26.82 -2.76
CA HIS A 200 -43.35 27.48 -2.07
C HIS A 200 -42.37 26.43 -1.52
N ARG A 201 -41.07 26.61 -1.79
CA ARG A 201 -40.01 25.80 -1.18
C ARG A 201 -39.54 26.49 0.09
N LEU A 202 -39.77 25.83 1.21
CA LEU A 202 -39.46 26.33 2.54
C LEU A 202 -38.25 25.56 3.07
N ARG A 203 -37.19 26.29 3.45
CA ARG A 203 -35.99 25.68 4.02
C ARG A 203 -36.04 25.82 5.53
N VAL A 204 -35.93 24.70 6.23
CA VAL A 204 -36.06 24.60 7.68
C VAL A 204 -34.79 24.01 8.26
N ARG A 205 -34.27 24.63 9.32
CA ARG A 205 -33.12 24.08 10.06
C ARG A 205 -33.55 22.81 10.81
N ARG A 206 -32.70 21.78 10.82
CA ARG A 206 -32.99 20.56 11.58
C ARG A 206 -32.84 20.76 13.09
N GLU A 207 -33.71 20.11 13.85
CA GLU A 207 -33.59 20.01 15.30
C GLU A 207 -32.57 18.92 15.70
N VAL A 208 -32.09 18.97 16.94
CA VAL A 208 -31.07 18.05 17.49
C VAL A 208 -31.66 16.72 18.02
N TRP A 209 -32.95 16.49 17.76
CA TRP A 209 -33.70 15.27 18.06
C TRP A 209 -34.77 15.09 16.98
N ASP A 210 -35.36 13.89 16.91
CA ASP A 210 -36.48 13.62 16.03
C ASP A 210 -37.62 14.57 16.38
N TRP A 211 -38.16 15.28 15.39
CA TRP A 211 -39.18 16.29 15.61
C TRP A 211 -40.29 16.18 14.57
N TRP A 212 -41.51 16.49 14.99
CA TRP A 212 -42.65 16.52 14.08
C TRP A 212 -42.72 17.85 13.34
N SER A 213 -42.81 17.78 12.02
CA SER A 213 -42.97 18.93 11.13
C SER A 213 -44.38 18.96 10.57
N TRP A 214 -45.11 20.05 10.78
CA TRP A 214 -46.40 20.34 10.16
C TRP A 214 -46.18 21.27 8.99
N ALA A 215 -46.35 20.75 7.78
CA ALA A 215 -46.36 21.55 6.57
C ALA A 215 -47.81 21.85 6.20
N GLY A 216 -48.10 23.11 5.90
CA GLY A 216 -49.48 23.56 5.80
C GLY A 216 -49.68 24.85 5.05
N VAL A 217 -50.95 25.16 4.90
CA VAL A 217 -51.47 26.33 4.22
C VAL A 217 -52.47 26.99 5.12
N ARG A 218 -52.32 28.29 5.32
CA ARG A 218 -53.31 29.14 5.97
C ARG A 218 -53.83 30.15 4.97
N ALA A 219 -55.13 30.31 4.88
CA ALA A 219 -55.74 31.35 4.06
C ALA A 219 -56.76 32.16 4.85
N TRP A 220 -56.79 33.48 4.59
CA TRP A 220 -57.75 34.38 5.22
C TRP A 220 -58.18 35.51 4.28
N CYS A 221 -59.38 36.03 4.55
CA CYS A 221 -59.95 37.18 3.84
C CYS A 221 -60.25 38.30 4.84
N ASP A 222 -59.75 39.50 4.56
CA ASP A 222 -60.02 40.72 5.33
C ASP A 222 -61.00 41.68 4.61
N SER A 223 -61.44 41.33 3.39
CA SER A 223 -62.39 42.15 2.62
C SER A 223 -63.77 42.27 3.29
N PRO A 224 -64.33 43.50 3.43
CA PRO A 224 -65.66 43.75 4.02
C PRO A 224 -66.84 43.22 3.20
N ASP A 225 -66.62 42.76 1.97
CA ASP A 225 -67.65 42.36 0.99
C ASP A 225 -68.23 40.97 1.25
N SER A 226 -68.72 40.76 2.48
CA SER A 226 -69.24 39.50 2.99
C SER A 226 -68.25 38.34 3.09
N ALA A 227 -66.95 38.53 2.79
CA ALA A 227 -65.88 37.56 3.04
C ALA A 227 -65.08 37.85 4.33
N ASN A 228 -65.33 38.99 4.99
CA ASN A 228 -64.52 39.49 6.11
C ASN A 228 -64.45 38.50 7.27
N GLY A 229 -63.23 38.20 7.70
CA GLY A 229 -62.94 37.41 8.89
C GLY A 229 -62.93 35.91 8.65
N ILE A 230 -63.09 35.43 7.40
CA ILE A 230 -62.82 34.03 7.07
C ILE A 230 -61.32 33.75 7.30
N ASN A 231 -61.00 32.70 8.05
CA ASN A 231 -59.64 32.24 8.29
C ASN A 231 -59.69 30.71 8.44
N THR A 232 -58.93 29.99 7.61
CA THR A 232 -58.90 28.52 7.62
C THR A 232 -57.50 28.00 7.35
N THR A 233 -57.26 26.73 7.67
CA THR A 233 -55.94 26.10 7.60
C THR A 233 -56.08 24.63 7.24
N ALA A 234 -55.17 24.14 6.40
CA ALA A 234 -54.97 22.71 6.14
C ALA A 234 -53.48 22.40 6.30
N GLU A 235 -53.15 21.36 7.06
CA GLU A 235 -51.77 20.96 7.32
C GLU A 235 -51.68 19.45 7.59
N ALA A 236 -50.56 18.85 7.21
CA ALA A 236 -50.23 17.47 7.53
C ALA A 236 -48.85 17.41 8.18
N SER A 237 -48.60 16.35 8.94
CA SER A 237 -47.36 16.17 9.68
C SER A 237 -46.49 15.04 9.14
N GLN A 238 -45.18 15.18 9.30
CA GLN A 238 -44.20 14.08 9.20
C GLN A 238 -43.19 14.14 10.34
N LEU A 239 -42.69 12.99 10.75
CA LEU A 239 -41.59 12.86 11.70
C LEU A 239 -40.28 13.09 10.94
N ILE A 240 -39.62 14.21 11.20
CA ILE A 240 -38.28 14.50 10.71
C ILE A 240 -37.29 13.84 11.68
N PRO A 241 -36.59 12.76 11.30
CA PRO A 241 -35.60 12.15 12.16
C PRO A 241 -34.46 13.13 12.47
N HIS A 242 -33.74 12.91 13.54
CA HIS A 242 -32.43 13.51 13.78
C HIS A 242 -31.40 12.79 12.91
N HIS A 243 -30.43 13.52 12.39
CA HIS A 243 -29.40 12.97 11.49
C HIS A 243 -28.01 13.48 11.89
N PRO A 244 -27.55 13.09 13.09
CA PRO A 244 -26.22 13.45 13.52
C PRO A 244 -25.20 12.63 12.73
N LEU A 245 -24.37 13.29 11.94
CA LEU A 245 -23.27 12.63 11.24
C LEU A 245 -21.99 12.77 12.04
N VAL A 246 -21.33 11.65 12.28
CA VAL A 246 -20.00 11.57 12.89
C VAL A 246 -18.95 11.58 11.77
N ASP A 247 -18.41 12.76 11.47
CA ASP A 247 -17.40 12.94 10.40
C ASP A 247 -16.05 12.32 10.78
N ASP A 248 -15.72 11.17 10.20
CA ASP A 248 -14.41 10.54 10.36
C ASP A 248 -13.37 11.15 9.41
N ARG A 249 -12.77 12.25 9.87
CA ARG A 249 -11.72 12.94 9.13
C ARG A 249 -10.36 12.26 9.18
N SER A 250 -10.20 11.17 9.94
CA SER A 250 -8.91 10.48 10.07
C SER A 250 -8.43 9.84 8.77
N TRP A 251 -9.35 9.67 7.81
CA TRP A 251 -9.06 9.19 6.46
C TRP A 251 -8.55 10.25 5.49
N GLN A 252 -8.72 11.54 5.79
CA GLN A 252 -8.28 12.61 4.88
C GLN A 252 -6.75 12.59 4.71
N GLY A 253 -6.29 12.71 3.47
CA GLY A 253 -4.87 12.61 3.11
C GLY A 253 -4.38 11.17 2.90
N LYS A 254 -5.29 10.19 2.79
CA LYS A 254 -4.97 8.78 2.55
C LYS A 254 -5.53 8.28 1.23
N ILE A 255 -5.05 7.11 0.81
CA ILE A 255 -5.61 6.33 -0.29
C ILE A 255 -6.36 5.16 0.33
N VAL A 256 -7.56 4.87 -0.17
CA VAL A 256 -8.41 3.79 0.33
C VAL A 256 -8.99 2.97 -0.82
N THR A 257 -9.28 1.70 -0.54
CA THR A 257 -10.30 0.96 -1.28
C THR A 257 -11.58 0.97 -0.45
N LEU A 258 -12.73 0.94 -1.11
CA LEU A 258 -14.03 0.92 -0.43
C LEU A 258 -14.72 -0.42 -0.72
N ARG A 259 -14.91 -1.22 0.33
CA ARG A 259 -15.53 -2.54 0.26
C ARG A 259 -16.96 -2.47 0.82
N PRO A 260 -18.00 -2.79 0.05
CA PRO A 260 -19.37 -2.78 0.57
C PRO A 260 -19.59 -3.91 1.57
N GLU A 261 -20.35 -3.65 2.64
CA GLU A 261 -20.72 -4.67 3.63
C GLU A 261 -21.58 -5.77 3.00
N ALA A 262 -22.53 -5.39 2.15
CA ALA A 262 -23.42 -6.32 1.47
C ALA A 262 -22.70 -7.27 0.49
N ALA A 263 -21.51 -6.92 -0.03
CA ALA A 263 -20.77 -7.74 -1.00
C ALA A 263 -19.24 -7.64 -0.81
N PRO A 264 -18.66 -8.32 0.21
CA PRO A 264 -17.25 -8.13 0.61
C PRO A 264 -16.18 -8.49 -0.45
N HIS A 265 -16.54 -9.28 -1.47
CA HIS A 265 -15.66 -9.62 -2.60
C HIS A 265 -15.55 -8.52 -3.66
N LEU A 266 -16.38 -7.47 -3.56
CA LEU A 266 -16.37 -6.34 -4.48
C LEU A 266 -15.64 -5.12 -3.88
N ARG A 267 -15.33 -4.15 -4.75
CA ARG A 267 -14.78 -2.83 -4.41
C ARG A 267 -15.48 -1.75 -5.23
N LEU A 268 -15.53 -0.54 -4.69
CA LEU A 268 -15.94 0.66 -5.43
C LEU A 268 -14.95 0.90 -6.58
N ASP A 269 -15.46 0.95 -7.80
CA ASP A 269 -14.70 0.91 -9.03
C ASP A 269 -15.17 2.03 -9.98
N ALA A 270 -14.22 2.80 -10.49
CA ALA A 270 -14.45 3.65 -11.65
C ALA A 270 -14.45 2.78 -12.91
N SER A 271 -15.64 2.61 -13.49
CA SER A 271 -15.95 1.60 -14.50
C SER A 271 -14.91 1.56 -15.62
N GLY A 272 -14.19 0.44 -15.71
CA GLY A 272 -13.23 0.17 -16.79
C GLY A 272 -12.08 1.18 -16.87
N GLY A 273 -11.76 1.86 -15.77
CA GLY A 273 -10.71 2.89 -15.71
C GLY A 273 -11.01 4.10 -16.60
N GLY A 274 -12.28 4.42 -16.84
CA GLY A 274 -12.67 5.58 -17.65
C GLY A 274 -12.15 6.91 -17.07
N THR A 275 -11.69 7.79 -17.96
CA THR A 275 -11.10 9.10 -17.61
C THR A 275 -11.89 10.26 -18.22
N VAL A 276 -13.20 10.07 -18.41
CA VAL A 276 -14.10 11.08 -18.97
C VAL A 276 -15.27 11.38 -18.02
N ASN A 277 -15.81 12.59 -18.10
CA ASN A 277 -17.02 12.97 -17.38
C ASN A 277 -18.18 12.01 -17.68
N GLY A 278 -18.87 11.57 -16.64
CA GLY A 278 -19.94 10.58 -16.73
C GLY A 278 -19.47 9.13 -16.67
N THR A 279 -18.16 8.86 -16.50
CA THR A 279 -17.70 7.49 -16.23
C THR A 279 -18.40 6.96 -14.98
N ASN A 280 -19.10 5.84 -15.11
CA ASN A 280 -19.91 5.32 -14.01
C ASN A 280 -19.06 4.85 -12.82
N ILE A 281 -19.59 5.02 -11.60
CA ILE A 281 -19.04 4.37 -10.41
C ILE A 281 -19.93 3.16 -10.07
N LEU A 282 -19.30 2.00 -9.96
CA LEU A 282 -19.97 0.72 -9.77
C LEU A 282 -19.18 -0.18 -8.83
N ALA A 283 -19.70 -1.34 -8.50
CA ALA A 283 -18.97 -2.37 -7.78
C ALA A 283 -18.39 -3.41 -8.74
N TRP A 284 -17.11 -3.74 -8.54
CA TRP A 284 -16.41 -4.74 -9.32
C TRP A 284 -15.56 -5.63 -8.41
N SER A 285 -15.23 -6.84 -8.86
CA SER A 285 -14.36 -7.75 -8.13
C SER A 285 -13.03 -7.07 -7.80
N ALA A 286 -12.51 -7.32 -6.60
CA ALA A 286 -11.26 -6.72 -6.14
C ALA A 286 -10.12 -6.96 -7.15
N SER A 287 -9.36 -5.90 -7.43
CA SER A 287 -8.17 -5.92 -8.28
C SER A 287 -7.12 -4.96 -7.72
N ASP A 288 -5.87 -5.14 -8.12
CA ASP A 288 -4.76 -4.27 -7.72
C ASP A 288 -4.55 -3.07 -8.69
N TYR A 289 -5.60 -2.68 -9.41
CA TYR A 289 -5.55 -1.53 -10.32
C TYR A 289 -6.05 -0.25 -9.65
N THR A 290 -5.41 0.86 -10.02
CA THR A 290 -5.66 2.18 -9.44
C THR A 290 -7.07 2.76 -9.65
N ASN A 291 -7.93 2.14 -10.46
CA ASN A 291 -9.32 2.59 -10.65
C ASN A 291 -10.26 2.16 -9.50
N GLN A 292 -9.79 1.30 -8.59
CA GLN A 292 -10.50 0.93 -7.34
C GLN A 292 -9.91 1.62 -6.11
N HIS A 293 -8.90 2.46 -6.31
CA HIS A 293 -8.14 3.13 -5.27
C HIS A 293 -8.52 4.60 -5.27
N TRP A 294 -8.93 5.12 -4.12
CA TRP A 294 -9.55 6.43 -3.99
C TRP A 294 -8.75 7.30 -3.04
N LEU A 295 -8.30 8.45 -3.53
CA LEU A 295 -7.80 9.53 -2.69
C LEU A 295 -8.95 10.11 -1.88
N VAL A 296 -8.75 10.20 -0.57
CA VAL A 296 -9.66 10.88 0.35
C VAL A 296 -9.08 12.26 0.62
N LEU A 297 -9.65 13.29 0.00
CA LEU A 297 -9.14 14.66 0.07
C LEU A 297 -10.16 15.60 0.74
N THR A 298 -9.73 16.80 1.10
CA THR A 298 -10.63 17.82 1.64
C THR A 298 -11.39 18.52 0.51
N SER A 299 -12.73 18.54 0.57
CA SER A 299 -13.58 19.24 -0.39
C SER A 299 -13.55 20.77 -0.20
N ALA A 300 -14.07 21.54 -1.16
CA ALA A 300 -14.18 22.99 -1.05
C ALA A 300 -15.07 23.45 0.13
N GLN A 301 -15.99 22.58 0.57
CA GLN A 301 -16.88 22.76 1.71
C GLN A 301 -16.21 22.40 3.05
N GLY A 302 -14.98 21.86 3.02
CA GLY A 302 -14.26 21.41 4.22
C GLY A 302 -14.67 20.02 4.71
N ARG A 303 -15.31 19.21 3.85
CA ARG A 303 -15.62 17.79 4.08
C ARG A 303 -14.69 16.92 3.24
N THR A 304 -15.14 15.73 2.85
CA THR A 304 -14.36 14.79 2.04
C THR A 304 -14.77 14.87 0.58
N CYS A 305 -13.82 14.76 -0.34
CA CYS A 305 -14.07 14.38 -1.72
C CYS A 305 -13.26 13.11 -2.06
N LEU A 306 -13.79 12.30 -2.96
CA LEU A 306 -13.18 11.04 -3.40
C LEU A 306 -12.72 11.17 -4.85
N VAL A 307 -11.45 10.83 -5.12
CA VAL A 307 -10.84 10.90 -6.46
C VAL A 307 -10.16 9.56 -6.76
N PRO A 308 -10.52 8.83 -7.82
CA PRO A 308 -9.87 7.58 -8.12
C PRO A 308 -8.48 7.83 -8.69
N VAL A 309 -7.49 7.09 -8.21
CA VAL A 309 -6.07 7.33 -8.45
C VAL A 309 -5.74 7.30 -9.94
N HIS A 310 -6.38 6.43 -10.74
CA HIS A 310 -6.09 6.28 -12.18
C HIS A 310 -6.31 7.55 -13.01
N THR A 311 -7.10 8.51 -12.55
CA THR A 311 -7.38 9.75 -13.30
C THR A 311 -6.18 10.69 -13.42
N GLY A 312 -5.14 10.51 -12.58
CA GLY A 312 -3.86 11.22 -12.72
C GLY A 312 -3.98 12.74 -12.52
N GLU A 313 -3.23 13.53 -13.28
CA GLU A 313 -3.14 15.01 -13.12
C GLU A 313 -4.42 15.77 -13.47
N ALA A 314 -5.34 15.16 -14.23
CA ALA A 314 -6.65 15.70 -14.55
C ALA A 314 -7.71 14.94 -13.72
N PRO A 315 -7.81 15.21 -12.41
CA PRO A 315 -8.63 14.41 -11.51
C PRO A 315 -10.12 14.54 -11.87
N LEU A 316 -10.81 13.41 -11.78
CA LEU A 316 -12.27 13.38 -11.72
C LEU A 316 -12.70 12.99 -10.30
N PHE A 317 -13.80 13.56 -9.85
CA PHE A 317 -14.31 13.37 -8.50
C PHE A 317 -15.53 12.49 -8.55
N ALA A 318 -15.74 11.67 -7.52
CA ALA A 318 -17.05 11.06 -7.28
C ALA A 318 -18.10 12.17 -7.16
N ASP A 319 -19.18 12.05 -7.92
CA ASP A 319 -20.18 13.09 -8.13
C ASP A 319 -21.57 12.45 -8.18
N VAL A 320 -22.50 12.99 -7.39
CA VAL A 320 -23.93 12.67 -7.51
C VAL A 320 -24.54 13.46 -8.65
N SER A 321 -25.12 12.75 -9.62
CA SER A 321 -25.60 13.33 -10.87
C SER A 321 -26.53 14.51 -10.66
N SER A 322 -26.31 15.59 -11.41
CA SER A 322 -27.15 16.80 -11.45
C SER A 322 -27.29 17.55 -10.11
N ASN A 323 -26.50 17.21 -9.09
CA ASN A 323 -26.64 17.77 -7.74
C ASN A 323 -28.06 17.60 -7.19
N ASP A 324 -28.66 16.45 -7.48
CA ASP A 324 -30.02 16.10 -7.12
C ASP A 324 -30.05 15.25 -5.82
N TRP A 325 -31.26 14.91 -5.36
CA TRP A 325 -31.51 14.28 -4.07
C TRP A 325 -32.47 13.10 -4.14
N ASN A 326 -32.81 12.65 -5.34
CA ASN A 326 -33.73 11.55 -5.54
C ASN A 326 -33.01 10.20 -5.33
N ASP A 327 -33.76 9.24 -4.83
CA ASP A 327 -33.32 7.85 -4.79
C ASP A 327 -33.00 7.35 -6.19
N GLY A 328 -31.85 6.69 -6.32
CA GLY A 328 -31.37 6.15 -7.58
C GLY A 328 -30.63 7.14 -8.47
N ASP A 329 -30.46 8.40 -8.07
CA ASP A 329 -29.56 9.31 -8.79
C ASP A 329 -28.15 8.71 -8.79
N ASN A 330 -27.56 8.71 -9.99
CA ASN A 330 -26.35 7.96 -10.23
C ASN A 330 -25.11 8.63 -9.60
N VAL A 331 -24.16 7.83 -9.14
CA VAL A 331 -22.84 8.31 -8.75
C VAL A 331 -21.86 8.04 -9.90
N HIS A 332 -21.22 9.08 -10.40
CA HIS A 332 -20.27 8.98 -11.52
C HIS A 332 -19.03 9.84 -11.28
N LEU A 333 -18.08 9.77 -12.20
CA LEU A 333 -16.93 10.67 -12.22
C LEU A 333 -17.25 11.95 -12.97
N TRP A 334 -16.89 13.08 -12.37
CA TRP A 334 -17.02 14.39 -13.00
C TRP A 334 -15.87 15.31 -12.65
N SER A 335 -15.51 16.21 -13.57
CA SER A 335 -14.53 17.27 -13.34
C SER A 335 -14.89 18.09 -12.10
N GLY A 336 -13.89 18.51 -11.34
CA GLY A 336 -14.11 19.26 -10.09
C GLY A 336 -14.92 20.53 -10.29
N THR A 337 -16.11 20.61 -9.68
CA THR A 337 -16.99 21.79 -9.70
C THR A 337 -16.98 22.56 -8.38
N GLY A 338 -16.52 21.91 -7.30
CA GLY A 338 -16.66 22.41 -5.94
C GLY A 338 -18.12 22.44 -5.47
N GLY A 339 -19.02 21.68 -6.13
CA GLY A 339 -20.42 21.55 -5.75
C GLY A 339 -20.64 20.61 -4.56
N TRP A 340 -21.81 20.73 -3.92
CA TRP A 340 -22.22 19.90 -2.79
C TRP A 340 -22.36 18.40 -3.15
N ASN A 341 -22.49 18.09 -4.43
CA ASN A 341 -22.58 16.74 -4.97
C ASN A 341 -21.23 16.02 -5.13
N GLN A 342 -20.12 16.73 -4.90
CA GLN A 342 -18.76 16.19 -4.83
C GLN A 342 -18.17 16.30 -3.41
N SER A 343 -19.01 16.66 -2.44
CA SER A 343 -18.65 16.83 -1.03
C SER A 343 -19.44 15.82 -0.20
N PHE A 344 -18.72 14.98 0.54
CA PHE A 344 -19.27 13.84 1.26
C PHE A 344 -18.86 13.88 2.72
N TRP A 345 -19.77 13.41 3.56
CA TRP A 345 -19.46 12.98 4.91
C TRP A 345 -19.00 11.53 4.90
N LEU A 346 -17.97 11.23 5.68
CA LEU A 346 -17.63 9.86 6.04
C LEU A 346 -18.20 9.59 7.42
N HIS A 347 -19.44 9.13 7.49
CA HIS A 347 -20.11 8.88 8.75
C HIS A 347 -19.67 7.55 9.35
N ASP A 348 -18.90 7.60 10.45
CA ASP A 348 -18.51 6.40 11.19
C ASP A 348 -19.71 5.82 11.97
N LEU A 349 -20.00 4.54 11.71
CA LEU A 349 -21.07 3.78 12.38
C LEU A 349 -20.60 3.16 13.72
N GLY A 350 -19.30 3.22 14.03
CA GLY A 350 -18.70 2.59 15.21
C GLY A 350 -18.59 1.06 15.10
N THR A 351 -18.79 0.50 13.90
CA THR A 351 -18.76 -0.95 13.61
C THR A 351 -17.58 -1.36 12.73
N GLY A 352 -16.71 -0.41 12.36
CA GLY A 352 -15.66 -0.60 11.34
C GLY A 352 -16.14 -0.35 9.90
N TYR A 353 -17.37 0.16 9.74
CA TYR A 353 -17.96 0.57 8.48
C TYR A 353 -18.39 2.03 8.54
N HIS A 354 -18.49 2.64 7.37
CA HIS A 354 -18.92 4.03 7.19
C HIS A 354 -20.10 4.12 6.24
N MET A 355 -20.95 5.11 6.45
CA MET A 355 -21.84 5.62 5.41
C MET A 355 -21.19 6.81 4.72
N ILE A 356 -21.23 6.83 3.39
CA ILE A 356 -20.71 7.95 2.60
C ILE A 356 -21.92 8.78 2.16
N VAL A 357 -22.05 9.97 2.74
CA VAL A 357 -23.29 10.77 2.64
C VAL A 357 -23.01 12.07 1.88
N PRO A 358 -23.51 12.23 0.64
CA PRO A 358 -23.34 13.45 -0.14
C PRO A 358 -24.05 14.63 0.52
N GLU A 359 -23.39 15.80 0.57
CA GLU A 359 -23.97 17.00 1.16
C GLU A 359 -25.13 17.59 0.34
N CYS A 360 -25.24 17.25 -0.95
CA CYS A 360 -26.31 17.73 -1.82
C CYS A 360 -27.69 17.19 -1.43
N SER A 361 -27.75 15.99 -0.84
CA SER A 361 -28.99 15.26 -0.57
C SER A 361 -29.16 14.84 0.88
N GLY A 362 -28.06 14.44 1.54
CA GLY A 362 -28.06 13.72 2.82
C GLY A 362 -28.53 12.26 2.71
N CYS A 363 -28.63 11.71 1.50
CA CYS A 363 -28.77 10.28 1.25
C CYS A 363 -27.41 9.57 1.43
N ALA A 364 -27.33 8.26 1.23
CA ALA A 364 -26.08 7.50 1.30
C ALA A 364 -25.70 6.89 -0.05
N LEU A 365 -24.40 6.72 -0.31
CA LEU A 365 -23.94 5.85 -1.40
C LEU A 365 -24.41 4.42 -1.12
N ASP A 366 -25.20 3.89 -2.03
CA ASP A 366 -25.87 2.60 -1.96
C ASP A 366 -25.38 1.69 -3.09
N LEU A 367 -24.95 0.49 -2.72
CA LEU A 367 -24.76 -0.60 -3.66
C LEU A 367 -26.14 -1.12 -4.08
N ALA A 368 -26.59 -0.77 -5.29
CA ALA A 368 -27.96 -0.92 -5.72
C ALA A 368 -28.56 -2.30 -5.38
N GLY A 369 -29.51 -2.32 -4.45
CA GLY A 369 -30.23 -3.53 -4.03
C GLY A 369 -29.36 -4.61 -3.37
N GLY A 370 -28.12 -4.29 -2.96
CA GLY A 370 -27.17 -5.26 -2.41
C GLY A 370 -26.65 -6.25 -3.46
N GLY A 371 -26.58 -5.83 -4.72
CA GLY A 371 -26.18 -6.69 -5.83
C GLY A 371 -24.79 -7.33 -5.62
N GLN A 372 -24.69 -8.61 -5.96
CA GLN A 372 -23.49 -9.42 -5.72
C GLN A 372 -22.56 -9.53 -6.95
N GLY A 373 -22.99 -9.02 -8.10
CA GLY A 373 -22.31 -9.17 -9.38
C GLY A 373 -21.42 -7.98 -9.72
N ASN A 374 -20.40 -8.24 -10.54
CA ASN A 374 -19.64 -7.19 -11.22
C ASN A 374 -20.58 -6.30 -12.04
N GLY A 375 -20.38 -4.99 -11.94
CA GLY A 375 -21.21 -4.00 -12.62
C GLY A 375 -22.45 -3.58 -11.83
N THR A 376 -22.63 -4.06 -10.59
CA THR A 376 -23.71 -3.56 -9.71
C THR A 376 -23.51 -2.06 -9.52
N ASN A 377 -24.54 -1.28 -9.82
CA ASN A 377 -24.44 0.18 -9.82
C ASN A 377 -24.25 0.74 -8.41
N VAL A 378 -23.59 1.89 -8.30
CA VAL A 378 -23.60 2.71 -7.08
C VAL A 378 -24.40 3.98 -7.36
N ALA A 379 -25.44 4.17 -6.56
CA ALA A 379 -26.32 5.33 -6.64
C ALA A 379 -26.47 5.95 -5.25
N GLN A 380 -27.08 7.12 -5.13
CA GLN A 380 -27.54 7.56 -3.81
C GLN A 380 -28.89 6.92 -3.49
N TRP A 381 -29.11 6.61 -2.21
CA TRP A 381 -30.39 6.13 -1.71
C TRP A 381 -30.65 6.62 -0.30
N ASN A 382 -31.91 6.86 0.03
CA ASN A 382 -32.30 7.31 1.36
C ASN A 382 -31.85 6.31 2.43
N CYS A 383 -31.23 6.83 3.48
CA CYS A 383 -30.83 6.10 4.68
C CYS A 383 -31.82 6.30 5.85
N TYR A 384 -32.82 7.16 5.62
CA TYR A 384 -33.78 7.59 6.62
C TYR A 384 -34.82 6.50 6.89
N GLY A 385 -34.85 6.01 8.12
CA GLY A 385 -35.77 4.96 8.55
C GLY A 385 -35.12 3.58 8.70
N ASP A 386 -33.96 3.35 8.07
CA ASP A 386 -33.14 2.16 8.27
C ASP A 386 -31.63 2.45 8.07
N TRP A 387 -30.99 2.90 9.14
CA TRP A 387 -29.54 3.12 9.20
C TRP A 387 -28.73 1.81 9.34
N SER A 388 -29.39 0.65 9.34
CA SER A 388 -28.73 -0.65 9.48
C SER A 388 -28.61 -1.40 8.16
N ASN A 389 -29.01 -0.78 7.04
CA ASN A 389 -28.96 -1.38 5.71
C ASN A 389 -27.51 -1.55 5.21
N PRO A 390 -27.01 -2.80 5.10
CA PRO A 390 -25.61 -3.05 4.73
C PRO A 390 -25.25 -2.65 3.30
N ASN A 391 -26.23 -2.35 2.44
CA ASN A 391 -25.97 -1.85 1.08
C ASN A 391 -25.34 -0.46 1.08
N GLN A 392 -25.49 0.28 2.18
CA GLN A 392 -25.03 1.67 2.34
C GLN A 392 -23.77 1.79 3.21
N HIS A 393 -23.23 0.65 3.63
CA HIS A 393 -22.10 0.56 4.53
C HIS A 393 -20.85 0.14 3.78
N TRP A 394 -19.76 0.89 3.97
CA TRP A 394 -18.50 0.72 3.26
C TRP A 394 -17.36 0.62 4.26
N ALA A 395 -16.56 -0.43 4.17
CA ALA A 395 -15.30 -0.52 4.88
C ALA A 395 -14.23 0.23 4.07
N LEU A 396 -13.52 1.16 4.71
CA LEU A 396 -12.36 1.85 4.15
C LEU A 396 -11.09 1.09 4.53
N GLU A 397 -10.29 0.72 3.54
CA GLU A 397 -9.09 -0.10 3.72
C GLU A 397 -7.91 0.55 2.98
N GLU A 398 -6.77 0.78 3.66
CA GLU A 398 -5.56 1.31 3.00
C GLU A 398 -4.93 0.21 2.12
N PRO A 399 -4.76 0.43 0.80
CA PRO A 399 -4.01 -0.49 -0.05
C PRO A 399 -2.51 -0.39 0.26
N LEU A 400 -1.86 -1.56 0.36
CA LEU A 400 -0.42 -1.68 0.61
C LEU A 400 0.36 -1.76 -0.71
N PHE A 401 1.35 -0.89 -0.88
CA PHE A 401 2.37 -1.01 -1.91
C PHE A 401 3.39 -2.08 -1.52
N ARG A 402 3.53 -3.10 -2.36
CA ARG A 402 4.30 -4.32 -2.11
C ARG A 402 4.77 -4.96 -3.41
N GLU A 403 5.71 -5.89 -3.31
CA GLU A 403 6.03 -6.75 -4.45
C GLU A 403 4.83 -7.58 -4.87
N ARG A 404 4.73 -7.82 -6.18
CA ARG A 404 3.74 -8.72 -6.74
C ARG A 404 3.98 -10.16 -6.28
N ASP A 405 5.23 -10.58 -6.45
CA ASP A 405 5.77 -11.88 -6.04
C ASP A 405 7.16 -11.62 -5.42
N PRO A 406 7.62 -12.43 -4.45
CA PRO A 406 8.92 -12.21 -3.80
C PRO A 406 10.08 -12.11 -4.79
N GLY A 407 10.84 -11.02 -4.73
CA GLY A 407 11.97 -10.75 -5.61
C GLY A 407 11.60 -10.26 -7.01
N ALA A 408 10.35 -9.86 -7.24
CA ALA A 408 9.91 -9.30 -8.52
C ALA A 408 10.59 -7.95 -8.85
N LEU A 409 11.02 -7.19 -7.83
CA LEU A 409 11.76 -5.95 -8.03
C LEU A 409 13.26 -6.23 -8.14
N VAL A 410 13.73 -6.45 -9.37
CA VAL A 410 15.13 -6.78 -9.70
C VAL A 410 15.90 -5.55 -10.15
N LEU A 411 17.22 -5.57 -9.98
CA LEU A 411 18.13 -4.55 -10.52
C LEU A 411 18.68 -4.98 -11.88
N SER A 412 18.64 -4.08 -12.88
CA SER A 412 19.43 -4.20 -14.11
C SER A 412 20.81 -3.56 -13.96
N GLY A 413 21.75 -3.88 -14.85
CA GLY A 413 23.11 -3.32 -14.83
C GLY A 413 24.07 -4.05 -13.89
N ILE A 414 23.72 -5.29 -13.52
CA ILE A 414 24.54 -6.21 -12.74
C ILE A 414 25.29 -7.18 -13.69
N ASP A 415 26.52 -7.52 -13.35
CA ASP A 415 27.29 -8.53 -14.09
C ASP A 415 26.80 -9.93 -13.74
N SER A 416 25.75 -10.39 -14.43
CA SER A 416 25.33 -11.79 -14.41
C SER A 416 26.27 -12.61 -15.30
N SER A 417 27.52 -12.80 -14.87
CA SER A 417 28.39 -13.81 -15.49
C SER A 417 27.93 -15.21 -15.08
N GLY A 418 26.90 -15.68 -15.79
CA GLY A 418 26.30 -17.01 -15.64
C GLY A 418 24.90 -17.09 -16.26
N GLU A 419 24.87 -17.34 -17.58
CA GLU A 419 23.74 -17.84 -18.40
C GLU A 419 22.43 -17.05 -18.43
N ASP A 420 22.19 -16.30 -19.53
CA ASP A 420 20.92 -16.39 -20.25
C ASP A 420 21.06 -15.89 -21.71
N GLU A 421 21.49 -16.77 -22.62
CA GLU A 421 21.14 -16.63 -24.05
C GLU A 421 19.96 -17.56 -24.33
N GLY A 422 18.75 -17.01 -24.31
CA GLY A 422 17.54 -17.79 -24.55
C GLY A 422 16.28 -16.97 -24.62
N ALA A 423 16.11 -16.18 -25.68
CA ALA A 423 14.83 -15.57 -26.01
C ALA A 423 13.71 -16.64 -26.12
N GLY A 424 12.69 -16.53 -25.27
CA GLY A 424 11.51 -17.39 -25.30
C GLY A 424 10.40 -16.86 -24.40
N GLU A 425 9.38 -16.25 -25.03
CA GLU A 425 8.10 -15.94 -24.43
C GLU A 425 7.52 -17.12 -23.63
N THR A 426 6.88 -16.79 -22.49
CA THR A 426 6.04 -17.65 -21.63
C THR A 426 6.78 -18.65 -20.72
N GLY A 427 7.04 -18.23 -19.48
CA GLY A 427 7.50 -19.12 -18.40
C GLY A 427 7.20 -18.51 -17.04
N LYS A 428 6.23 -19.10 -16.33
CA LYS A 428 5.88 -18.79 -14.95
C LYS A 428 7.05 -19.21 -14.05
N VAL A 429 7.74 -18.26 -13.42
CA VAL A 429 8.77 -18.57 -12.41
C VAL A 429 8.05 -18.79 -11.08
N GLU A 430 7.94 -20.05 -10.67
CA GLU A 430 7.51 -20.40 -9.32
C GLU A 430 8.67 -20.20 -8.35
N SER A 431 8.45 -19.38 -7.33
CA SER A 431 9.39 -19.19 -6.23
C SER A 431 9.36 -20.42 -5.31
N THR A 432 10.25 -21.37 -5.53
CA THR A 432 10.64 -22.32 -4.49
C THR A 432 11.67 -21.67 -3.60
N SER A 433 11.25 -21.33 -2.38
CA SER A 433 12.15 -21.35 -1.23
C SER A 433 12.66 -22.77 -1.07
N GLU A 434 13.95 -22.99 -1.26
CA GLU A 434 14.82 -23.84 -0.44
C GLU A 434 16.17 -24.01 -1.15
N THR A 435 17.21 -23.92 -0.33
CA THR A 435 18.61 -24.27 -0.54
C THR A 435 18.91 -25.12 -1.77
N ASP A 436 19.83 -24.64 -2.60
CA ASP A 436 20.55 -25.49 -3.55
C ASP A 436 21.34 -26.53 -2.73
N ASP A 437 21.24 -27.81 -3.11
CA ASP A 437 21.77 -29.00 -2.41
C ASP A 437 23.32 -29.04 -2.26
N ALA A 438 24.02 -27.93 -2.53
CA ALA A 438 25.47 -27.80 -2.42
C ALA A 438 25.96 -26.93 -1.25
N GLY A 439 25.07 -26.21 -0.55
CA GLY A 439 25.51 -25.32 0.55
C GLY A 439 26.41 -24.17 0.11
N GLU A 440 26.44 -23.83 -1.18
CA GLU A 440 27.09 -22.62 -1.70
C GLU A 440 26.13 -21.44 -1.60
N ALA A 441 26.57 -20.37 -0.92
CA ALA A 441 25.84 -19.11 -0.89
C ALA A 441 25.61 -18.63 -2.34
N ARG A 442 24.36 -18.27 -2.69
CA ARG A 442 24.07 -17.62 -3.97
C ARG A 442 25.09 -16.52 -4.20
N LYS A 443 25.86 -16.62 -5.30
CA LYS A 443 26.85 -15.62 -5.70
C LYS A 443 26.14 -14.26 -5.72
N ALA A 444 26.56 -13.34 -4.86
CA ALA A 444 25.95 -12.02 -4.79
C ALA A 444 26.02 -11.38 -6.18
N CYS A 445 24.93 -10.75 -6.62
CA CYS A 445 24.99 -9.92 -7.82
C CYS A 445 26.04 -8.84 -7.59
N GLU A 446 26.95 -8.68 -8.54
CA GLU A 446 28.07 -7.76 -8.44
C GLU A 446 27.92 -6.62 -9.46
N ALA A 447 28.37 -5.43 -9.07
CA ALA A 447 28.47 -4.26 -9.94
C ALA A 447 29.84 -3.60 -9.76
N GLU A 448 30.28 -2.86 -10.78
CA GLU A 448 31.54 -2.11 -10.76
C GLU A 448 31.27 -0.60 -10.70
N PRO A 449 32.18 0.20 -10.14
CA PRO A 449 32.06 1.66 -10.20
C PRO A 449 31.92 2.16 -11.65
N GLY A 450 30.92 3.00 -11.90
CA GLY A 450 30.51 3.45 -13.23
C GLY A 450 29.37 2.62 -13.86
N ALA A 451 29.00 1.47 -13.27
CA ALA A 451 27.79 0.75 -13.68
C ALA A 451 26.54 1.60 -13.38
N VAL A 452 25.54 1.52 -14.26
CA VAL A 452 24.25 2.20 -14.07
C VAL A 452 23.22 1.16 -13.65
N LEU A 453 22.84 1.23 -12.38
CA LEU A 453 21.85 0.34 -11.78
C LEU A 453 20.46 0.97 -11.88
N ALA A 454 19.45 0.17 -12.21
CA ALA A 454 18.07 0.63 -12.18
C ALA A 454 17.14 -0.52 -11.76
N PRO A 455 16.14 -0.28 -10.91
CA PRO A 455 15.11 -1.26 -10.63
C PRO A 455 14.24 -1.52 -11.85
N SER A 456 13.68 -2.73 -11.94
CA SER A 456 12.64 -3.07 -12.92
C SER A 456 11.41 -2.16 -12.76
N ASP A 457 10.64 -2.03 -13.84
CA ASP A 457 9.43 -1.20 -13.86
C ASP A 457 8.44 -1.61 -12.74
N PRO A 458 8.14 -0.72 -11.78
CA PRO A 458 7.22 -1.04 -10.68
C PRO A 458 5.81 -1.41 -11.14
N ASP A 459 5.33 -0.94 -12.30
CA ASP A 459 4.00 -1.36 -12.82
C ASP A 459 3.97 -2.84 -13.22
N ARG A 460 5.15 -3.45 -13.45
CA ARG A 460 5.30 -4.90 -13.71
C ARG A 460 5.63 -5.69 -12.44
N ALA A 461 6.45 -5.12 -11.57
CA ALA A 461 7.03 -5.80 -10.41
C ALA A 461 6.21 -5.69 -9.12
N CYS A 462 5.41 -4.63 -8.97
CA CYS A 462 4.75 -4.28 -7.71
C CYS A 462 3.22 -4.21 -7.85
N LEU A 463 2.55 -4.22 -6.70
CA LEU A 463 1.13 -3.98 -6.53
C LEU A 463 0.92 -2.89 -5.47
N PRO A 464 -0.11 -2.04 -5.61
CA PRO A 464 -0.93 -1.89 -6.80
C PRO A 464 -0.16 -1.34 -7.99
N ARG A 465 -0.77 -1.40 -9.18
CA ARG A 465 -0.20 -0.89 -10.44
C ARG A 465 -1.16 0.03 -11.15
N ASN A 466 -0.63 0.89 -12.02
CA ASN A 466 -1.46 1.78 -12.82
C ASN A 466 -2.49 0.99 -13.64
N TYR A 467 -3.69 1.55 -13.74
CA TYR A 467 -4.68 1.04 -14.70
C TYR A 467 -4.12 1.16 -16.12
N PRO A 468 -4.26 0.15 -16.99
CA PRO A 468 -3.68 0.17 -18.33
C PRO A 468 -4.05 1.44 -19.13
N GLY A 469 -3.05 2.09 -19.71
CA GLY A 469 -3.23 3.32 -20.49
C GLY A 469 -3.39 4.60 -19.66
N THR A 470 -3.25 4.51 -18.33
CA THR A 470 -3.30 5.67 -17.42
C THR A 470 -1.97 5.85 -16.68
N ALA A 471 -1.78 7.01 -16.05
CA ALA A 471 -0.62 7.32 -15.23
C ALA A 471 -1.07 7.85 -13.86
N GLY A 472 -1.93 7.09 -13.17
CA GLY A 472 -2.50 7.50 -11.89
C GLY A 472 -1.49 7.61 -10.75
N MET A 473 -0.39 6.86 -10.82
CA MET A 473 0.69 6.81 -9.85
C MET A 473 2.02 7.26 -10.47
N PHE A 474 2.96 7.55 -9.59
CA PHE A 474 4.39 7.63 -9.89
C PHE A 474 5.19 7.06 -8.72
N TYR A 475 6.47 6.81 -8.97
CA TYR A 475 7.35 6.15 -8.03
C TYR A 475 8.50 7.06 -7.64
N ARG A 476 8.95 6.96 -6.38
CA ARG A 476 10.20 7.56 -5.93
C ARG A 476 11.17 6.47 -5.52
N TYR A 477 12.41 6.63 -5.97
CA TYR A 477 13.54 5.73 -5.79
C TYR A 477 14.55 6.39 -4.87
N ALA A 478 14.90 5.72 -3.80
CA ALA A 478 15.95 6.13 -2.86
C ALA A 478 17.03 5.04 -2.85
N TRP A 479 18.29 5.45 -2.83
CA TRP A 479 19.41 4.50 -2.85
C TRP A 479 20.18 4.57 -1.55
N TYR A 480 20.50 3.39 -1.02
CA TYR A 480 21.20 3.22 0.23
C TYR A 480 22.43 2.35 0.02
N ARG A 481 23.47 2.61 0.82
CA ARG A 481 24.62 1.72 0.96
C ARG A 481 24.74 1.18 2.38
N GLY A 482 25.27 -0.02 2.50
CA GLY A 482 25.53 -0.69 3.78
C GLY A 482 26.71 -1.65 3.72
N ALA A 483 27.16 -2.15 4.87
CA ALA A 483 28.26 -3.11 4.95
C ALA A 483 27.81 -4.57 4.73
N SER A 484 26.50 -4.81 4.77
CA SER A 484 25.89 -6.12 4.57
C SER A 484 24.63 -6.03 3.69
N PRO A 485 24.20 -7.15 3.05
CA PRO A 485 22.97 -7.17 2.26
C PRO A 485 21.75 -6.69 3.05
N GLY A 486 20.96 -5.79 2.48
CA GLY A 486 19.76 -5.19 3.05
C GLY A 486 20.01 -4.06 4.06
N GLU A 487 21.27 -3.81 4.44
CA GLU A 487 21.59 -2.75 5.38
C GLU A 487 21.48 -1.37 4.72
N ARG A 488 20.65 -0.50 5.32
CA ARG A 488 20.42 0.87 4.86
C ARG A 488 21.16 1.88 5.75
N ALA A 489 22.49 1.78 5.82
CA ALA A 489 23.31 2.56 6.73
C ALA A 489 23.42 4.04 6.33
N GLU A 490 23.56 4.31 5.02
CA GLU A 490 23.69 5.67 4.49
C GLU A 490 22.88 5.84 3.21
N THR A 491 22.15 6.96 3.11
CA THR A 491 21.46 7.36 1.89
C THR A 491 22.45 7.96 0.91
N VAL A 492 22.74 7.25 -0.19
CA VAL A 492 23.59 7.76 -1.28
C VAL A 492 22.79 8.55 -2.32
N ARG A 493 21.46 8.37 -2.34
CA ARG A 493 20.55 9.19 -3.13
C ARG A 493 19.21 9.38 -2.43
N GLU A 494 18.85 10.64 -2.22
CA GLU A 494 17.54 11.02 -1.71
C GLU A 494 16.39 10.57 -2.63
N PRO A 495 15.19 10.30 -2.09
CA PRO A 495 14.03 9.86 -2.87
C PRO A 495 13.73 10.78 -4.06
N SER A 496 13.81 10.25 -5.28
CA SER A 496 13.56 11.01 -6.53
C SER A 496 12.82 10.17 -7.57
N GLN A 497 12.27 10.78 -8.63
CA GLN A 497 11.60 10.02 -9.71
C GLN A 497 12.58 9.38 -10.71
N GLU A 498 13.88 9.66 -10.59
CA GLU A 498 14.90 9.09 -11.46
C GLU A 498 15.34 7.73 -10.89
N PRO A 499 15.04 6.61 -11.57
CA PRO A 499 15.32 5.28 -11.05
C PRO A 499 16.81 4.94 -11.09
N ALA A 500 17.53 5.43 -12.10
CA ALA A 500 18.88 4.97 -12.40
C ALA A 500 19.92 5.60 -11.45
N TYR A 501 20.77 4.79 -10.84
CA TYR A 501 21.90 5.21 -10.01
C TYR A 501 23.21 4.78 -10.65
N GLU A 502 24.09 5.74 -10.88
CA GLU A 502 25.46 5.49 -11.33
C GLU A 502 26.33 5.17 -10.11
N VAL A 503 26.89 3.96 -10.06
CA VAL A 503 27.70 3.48 -8.93
C VAL A 503 28.95 4.35 -8.80
N ALA A 504 29.13 5.00 -7.64
CA ALA A 504 30.27 5.87 -7.41
C ALA A 504 31.50 5.09 -6.96
N GLU A 505 32.69 5.67 -7.13
CA GLU A 505 33.93 5.11 -6.56
C GLU A 505 33.86 5.01 -5.03
N GLY A 506 33.08 5.88 -4.39
CA GLY A 506 32.86 5.85 -2.94
C GLY A 506 31.99 4.70 -2.45
N ASP A 507 31.40 3.90 -3.34
CA ASP A 507 30.55 2.75 -2.99
C ASP A 507 31.31 1.41 -3.00
N GLU A 508 32.60 1.42 -3.37
CA GLU A 508 33.43 0.22 -3.41
C GLU A 508 33.40 -0.58 -2.10
N GLY A 509 33.13 -1.88 -2.20
CA GLY A 509 33.03 -2.79 -1.06
C GLY A 509 31.73 -2.68 -0.26
N ALA A 510 30.81 -1.79 -0.65
CA ALA A 510 29.49 -1.68 -0.02
C ALA A 510 28.43 -2.50 -0.77
N TYR A 511 27.31 -2.74 -0.10
CA TYR A 511 26.09 -3.25 -0.68
C TYR A 511 25.14 -2.11 -0.99
N LEU A 512 24.75 -1.96 -2.26
CA LEU A 512 23.76 -0.98 -2.71
C LEU A 512 22.37 -1.59 -2.77
N THR A 513 21.37 -0.84 -2.30
CA THR A 513 19.95 -1.25 -2.31
C THR A 513 19.08 -0.08 -2.73
N CYS A 514 18.12 -0.33 -3.63
CA CYS A 514 17.12 0.66 -4.03
C CYS A 514 15.82 0.42 -3.27
N VAL A 515 15.23 1.46 -2.69
CA VAL A 515 13.91 1.44 -2.06
C VAL A 515 12.95 2.27 -2.90
N VAL A 516 11.81 1.67 -3.22
CA VAL A 516 10.76 2.22 -4.06
C VAL A 516 9.51 2.47 -3.23
N ARG A 517 8.94 3.67 -3.40
CA ARG A 517 7.64 4.05 -2.83
C ARG A 517 6.71 4.58 -3.92
N ALA A 518 5.46 4.15 -3.88
CA ALA A 518 4.42 4.63 -4.78
C ALA A 518 3.66 5.83 -4.21
N TYR A 519 3.32 6.77 -5.09
CA TYR A 519 2.53 7.95 -4.78
C TYR A 519 1.42 8.10 -5.81
N ALA A 520 0.23 8.51 -5.37
CA ALA A 520 -0.77 9.01 -6.28
C ALA A 520 -0.28 10.30 -6.94
N ARG A 521 -0.46 10.39 -8.26
CA ARG A 521 -0.03 11.54 -9.06
C ARG A 521 -0.78 12.80 -8.67
N TYR A 522 -2.09 12.70 -8.47
CA TYR A 522 -2.86 13.79 -7.89
C TYR A 522 -2.67 13.86 -6.38
N GLY A 523 -2.42 15.06 -5.85
CA GLY A 523 -2.24 15.31 -4.43
C GLY A 523 -0.91 14.82 -3.83
N ASN A 524 -0.07 14.08 -4.59
CA ASN A 524 1.23 13.57 -4.10
C ASN A 524 1.08 12.76 -2.79
N VAL A 525 0.00 11.98 -2.69
CA VAL A 525 -0.30 11.18 -1.50
C VAL A 525 0.45 9.84 -1.59
N PRO A 526 1.24 9.45 -0.58
CA PRO A 526 1.93 8.16 -0.58
C PRO A 526 0.95 7.00 -0.39
N TYR A 527 1.25 5.87 -1.03
CA TYR A 527 0.71 4.59 -0.59
C TYR A 527 1.36 4.15 0.73
N GLN A 528 0.65 3.33 1.48
CA GLN A 528 1.26 2.63 2.61
C GLN A 528 2.25 1.59 2.08
N GLY A 529 3.39 1.40 2.75
CA GLY A 529 4.38 0.40 2.38
C GLY A 529 5.49 0.91 1.45
N GLU A 530 6.48 0.07 1.27
CA GLU A 530 7.64 0.29 0.41
C GLU A 530 8.18 -1.07 -0.05
N VAL A 531 8.92 -1.06 -1.15
CA VAL A 531 9.56 -2.25 -1.71
C VAL A 531 11.04 -1.97 -1.85
N GLU A 532 11.89 -2.96 -1.58
CA GLU A 532 13.33 -2.85 -1.81
C GLU A 532 13.80 -3.89 -2.81
N THR A 533 14.82 -3.55 -3.58
CA THR A 533 15.49 -4.50 -4.47
C THR A 533 16.38 -5.44 -3.66
N ALA A 534 16.78 -6.57 -4.26
CA ALA A 534 17.95 -7.30 -3.77
C ALA A 534 19.18 -6.37 -3.74
N SER A 535 20.04 -6.55 -2.75
CA SER A 535 21.28 -5.79 -2.66
C SER A 535 22.31 -6.26 -3.67
N VAL A 536 23.04 -5.32 -4.25
CA VAL A 536 24.17 -5.59 -5.15
C VAL A 536 25.47 -5.22 -4.45
N HIS A 537 26.45 -6.12 -4.47
CA HIS A 537 27.77 -5.84 -3.93
C HIS A 537 28.60 -5.06 -4.95
N VAL A 538 29.13 -3.92 -4.56
CA VAL A 538 30.02 -3.14 -5.43
C VAL A 538 31.43 -3.71 -5.30
N ARG A 539 31.95 -4.27 -6.40
CA ARG A 539 33.31 -4.79 -6.45
C ARG A 539 34.29 -3.68 -6.12
N SER A 540 35.22 -4.00 -5.21
CA SER A 540 36.41 -3.19 -5.02
C SER A 540 37.26 -3.22 -6.30
N ARG A 541 37.71 -2.04 -6.75
CA ARG A 541 38.68 -1.92 -7.84
C ARG A 541 40.04 -2.50 -7.46
N ARG A 542 40.30 -2.65 -6.16
CA ARG A 542 41.50 -3.32 -5.65
C ARG A 542 41.19 -4.74 -5.22
N VAL A 543 42.19 -5.59 -5.41
CA VAL A 543 42.15 -7.00 -5.03
C VAL A 543 43.24 -7.26 -4.01
N ARG A 544 42.98 -8.07 -2.99
CA ARG A 544 44.02 -8.38 -2.02
C ARG A 544 44.88 -9.54 -2.52
N VAL A 545 46.19 -9.30 -2.61
CA VAL A 545 47.18 -10.37 -2.85
C VAL A 545 47.97 -10.61 -1.58
N ARG A 546 47.95 -11.85 -1.09
CA ARG A 546 48.63 -12.27 0.15
C ARG A 546 49.72 -13.27 -0.17
N PHE A 547 50.86 -13.11 0.47
CA PHE A 547 52.04 -13.92 0.23
C PHE A 547 52.40 -14.72 1.47
N PHE A 548 52.55 -16.03 1.32
CA PHE A 548 52.84 -16.97 2.39
C PHE A 548 54.13 -17.71 2.10
N ALA A 549 54.96 -17.95 3.12
CA ALA A 549 56.21 -18.69 2.99
C ALA A 549 56.20 -19.93 3.89
N ASP A 550 56.64 -21.07 3.36
CA ASP A 550 56.89 -22.32 4.09
C ASP A 550 55.73 -22.85 4.95
N GLY A 551 54.49 -22.51 4.58
CA GLY A 551 53.28 -22.92 5.30
C GLY A 551 53.02 -22.13 6.59
N ASP A 552 53.61 -20.94 6.74
CA ASP A 552 53.30 -20.04 7.85
C ASP A 552 51.82 -19.61 7.82
N PRO A 553 51.14 -19.50 8.99
CA PRO A 553 49.70 -19.23 9.05
C PRO A 553 49.32 -17.77 8.74
N GLU A 554 50.29 -16.86 8.81
CA GLU A 554 50.11 -15.44 8.52
C GLU A 554 50.91 -15.07 7.26
N PRO A 555 50.39 -14.16 6.41
CA PRO A 555 51.11 -13.74 5.22
C PRO A 555 52.33 -12.89 5.59
N CYS A 556 53.47 -13.14 4.94
CA CYS A 556 54.68 -12.35 5.10
C CYS A 556 54.60 -10.99 4.38
N PHE A 557 53.74 -10.88 3.37
CA PHE A 557 53.50 -9.64 2.63
C PHE A 557 52.04 -9.60 2.14
N VAL A 558 51.45 -8.41 2.11
CA VAL A 558 50.10 -8.17 1.60
C VAL A 558 50.11 -6.87 0.80
N GLU A 559 49.48 -6.88 -0.35
CA GLU A 559 49.25 -5.67 -1.14
C GLU A 559 47.89 -5.71 -1.86
N GLU A 560 47.54 -4.57 -2.46
CA GLU A 560 46.22 -4.34 -3.04
C GLU A 560 46.33 -3.75 -4.47
N PRO A 561 46.74 -4.56 -5.48
CA PRO A 561 46.78 -4.14 -6.88
C PRO A 561 45.38 -3.86 -7.46
N ASP A 562 45.36 -3.16 -8.60
CA ASP A 562 44.14 -2.94 -9.37
C ASP A 562 43.65 -4.26 -9.99
N ARG A 563 42.35 -4.53 -9.90
CA ARG A 563 41.68 -5.68 -10.49
C ARG A 563 41.85 -5.69 -12.01
N GLY A 564 42.06 -6.88 -12.58
CA GLY A 564 42.27 -7.05 -14.03
C GLY A 564 43.60 -6.48 -14.52
N SER A 565 44.48 -6.02 -13.62
CA SER A 565 45.85 -5.65 -13.99
C SER A 565 46.74 -6.89 -14.13
N ALA A 566 47.70 -6.81 -15.05
CA ALA A 566 48.75 -7.81 -15.16
C ALA A 566 49.65 -7.74 -13.93
N TYR A 567 49.73 -8.85 -13.19
CA TYR A 567 50.35 -8.85 -11.88
C TYR A 567 51.70 -9.54 -11.87
N VAL A 568 52.68 -8.89 -11.23
CA VAL A 568 54.03 -9.41 -11.02
C VAL A 568 54.37 -9.23 -9.55
N PRO A 569 54.70 -10.31 -8.81
CA PRO A 569 55.09 -10.22 -7.41
C PRO A 569 56.24 -9.21 -7.20
N PRO A 570 56.04 -8.18 -6.36
CA PRO A 570 57.03 -7.14 -6.18
C PRO A 570 58.26 -7.68 -5.45
N GLN A 571 59.41 -7.05 -5.65
CA GLN A 571 60.66 -7.48 -5.01
C GLN A 571 60.59 -7.49 -3.47
N ALA A 572 59.74 -6.64 -2.88
CA ALA A 572 59.49 -6.63 -1.43
C ALA A 572 58.86 -7.94 -0.93
N ALA A 573 57.98 -8.58 -1.71
CA ALA A 573 57.37 -9.86 -1.36
C ALA A 573 58.43 -10.97 -1.30
N TRP A 574 59.34 -11.01 -2.28
CA TRP A 574 60.46 -11.95 -2.30
C TRP A 574 61.40 -11.78 -1.11
N GLN A 575 61.73 -10.53 -0.75
CA GLN A 575 62.56 -10.23 0.42
C GLN A 575 61.86 -10.61 1.73
N ALA A 576 60.54 -10.42 1.83
CA ALA A 576 59.76 -10.79 3.02
C ALA A 576 59.61 -12.30 3.19
N ALA A 577 59.60 -13.06 2.09
CA ALA A 577 59.51 -14.52 2.11
C ALA A 577 60.85 -15.20 2.43
N GLU A 578 61.99 -14.54 2.19
CA GLU A 578 63.31 -15.13 2.38
C GLU A 578 63.63 -15.35 3.86
N LYS A 579 63.90 -16.61 4.24
CA LYS A 579 64.27 -16.96 5.62
C LYS A 579 65.79 -16.91 5.81
N PRO A 580 66.28 -16.35 6.94
CA PRO A 580 67.72 -16.25 7.22
C PRO A 580 68.44 -17.60 7.11
N GLY A 581 69.54 -17.62 6.35
CA GLY A 581 70.38 -18.80 6.19
C GLY A 581 69.87 -19.83 5.18
N CYS A 582 68.79 -19.57 4.46
CA CYS A 582 68.34 -20.39 3.32
C CYS A 582 69.06 -20.00 2.01
N ALA A 583 68.97 -20.85 0.99
CA ALA A 583 69.55 -20.66 -0.35
C ALA A 583 68.62 -19.92 -1.33
N GLY A 584 67.74 -19.07 -0.80
CA GLY A 584 66.74 -18.28 -1.52
C GLY A 584 65.35 -18.89 -1.58
N VAL A 585 64.41 -18.15 -2.16
CA VAL A 585 63.00 -18.53 -2.32
C VAL A 585 62.79 -19.23 -3.68
N ASP A 586 62.12 -20.38 -3.66
CA ASP A 586 61.81 -21.21 -4.81
C ASP A 586 60.42 -20.86 -5.37
N GLY A 587 60.31 -19.76 -6.13
CA GLY A 587 59.07 -19.45 -6.87
C GLY A 587 57.89 -18.94 -6.03
N TRP A 588 56.86 -18.44 -6.71
CA TRP A 588 55.52 -18.24 -6.17
C TRP A 588 54.55 -19.25 -6.81
N TYR A 589 53.64 -19.79 -6.02
CA TYR A 589 52.67 -20.81 -6.41
C TYR A 589 51.26 -20.40 -5.99
N ARG A 590 50.24 -20.91 -6.68
CA ARG A 590 48.82 -20.60 -6.41
C ARG A 590 48.21 -21.51 -5.34
N ASP A 591 48.90 -22.59 -5.00
CA ASP A 591 48.48 -23.57 -4.01
C ASP A 591 49.50 -23.73 -2.89
N ALA A 592 49.01 -24.01 -1.68
CA ALA A 592 49.86 -24.20 -0.49
C ALA A 592 50.82 -25.40 -0.63
N SER A 593 50.51 -26.40 -1.46
CA SER A 593 51.42 -27.51 -1.75
C SER A 593 52.55 -27.15 -2.72
N CYS A 594 52.55 -25.93 -3.27
CA CYS A 594 53.56 -25.41 -4.17
C CYS A 594 53.76 -26.30 -5.41
N THR A 595 52.65 -26.62 -6.09
CA THR A 595 52.63 -27.50 -7.27
C THR A 595 52.23 -26.76 -8.55
N GLU A 596 51.43 -25.70 -8.44
CA GLU A 596 50.99 -24.84 -9.54
C GLU A 596 51.72 -23.49 -9.47
N ALA A 597 52.74 -23.32 -10.32
CA ALA A 597 53.51 -22.08 -10.36
C ALA A 597 52.62 -20.90 -10.81
N PHE A 598 52.73 -19.77 -10.12
CA PHE A 598 52.15 -18.52 -10.57
C PHE A 598 52.91 -18.02 -11.80
N VAL A 599 52.17 -17.52 -12.79
CA VAL A 599 52.75 -17.00 -14.04
C VAL A 599 52.76 -15.48 -13.99
N ASP A 600 53.95 -14.90 -14.07
CA ASP A 600 54.14 -13.45 -14.11
C ASP A 600 53.31 -12.81 -15.25
N GLY A 601 52.61 -11.73 -14.92
CA GLY A 601 51.73 -11.03 -15.84
C GLY A 601 50.32 -11.62 -15.95
N ALA A 602 49.99 -12.68 -15.19
CA ALA A 602 48.61 -13.16 -15.08
C ALA A 602 47.68 -12.05 -14.53
N LEU A 603 46.46 -11.99 -15.04
CA LEU A 603 45.45 -11.03 -14.57
C LEU A 603 44.92 -11.45 -13.20
N VAL A 604 44.83 -10.50 -12.29
CA VAL A 604 44.28 -10.71 -10.94
C VAL A 604 42.84 -10.22 -10.93
N GLU A 605 41.91 -11.17 -11.08
CA GLU A 605 40.47 -10.90 -11.12
C GLU A 605 39.78 -10.99 -9.77
N GLY A 606 40.46 -11.45 -8.72
CA GLY A 606 39.92 -11.65 -7.37
C GLY A 606 41.02 -12.04 -6.38
N ASP A 607 40.69 -12.05 -5.08
CA ASP A 607 41.69 -12.21 -4.01
C ASP A 607 42.58 -13.43 -4.27
N LEU A 608 43.90 -13.22 -4.17
CA LEU A 608 44.89 -14.18 -4.61
C LEU A 608 45.86 -14.47 -3.47
N ASP A 609 45.99 -15.75 -3.12
CA ASP A 609 47.02 -16.22 -2.21
C ASP A 609 48.16 -16.83 -3.01
N LEU A 610 49.38 -16.36 -2.74
CA LEU A 610 50.60 -16.87 -3.33
C LEU A 610 51.47 -17.50 -2.25
N PHE A 611 51.95 -18.71 -2.53
CA PHE A 611 52.73 -19.52 -1.61
C PHE A 611 54.14 -19.68 -2.15
N ALA A 612 55.14 -19.63 -1.29
CA ALA A 612 56.53 -19.87 -1.64
C ALA A 612 57.18 -20.83 -0.66
N ARG A 613 58.28 -21.45 -1.10
CA ARG A 613 59.13 -22.28 -0.25
C ARG A 613 60.55 -21.79 -0.28
N ASN A 614 61.21 -21.75 0.87
CA ASN A 614 62.63 -21.46 0.94
C ASN A 614 63.42 -22.73 0.60
N ARG A 615 64.39 -22.59 -0.29
CA ARG A 615 65.33 -23.66 -0.64
C ARG A 615 66.42 -23.74 0.42
N VAL A 616 66.79 -24.94 0.83
CA VAL A 616 67.90 -25.20 1.77
C VAL A 616 68.87 -26.19 1.15
N GLU A 617 70.16 -25.91 1.32
CA GLU A 617 71.23 -26.80 0.87
C GLU A 617 71.69 -27.70 2.01
N LEU A 618 71.64 -29.01 1.78
CA LEU A 618 72.25 -30.01 2.64
C LEU A 618 73.58 -30.45 2.04
N THR A 619 74.66 -30.10 2.71
CA THR A 619 76.01 -30.57 2.39
C THR A 619 76.49 -31.53 3.46
N TYR A 620 77.49 -32.33 3.13
CA TYR A 620 78.09 -33.28 4.05
C TYR A 620 79.57 -32.96 4.25
N ALA A 621 80.05 -33.13 5.46
CA ALA A 621 81.46 -33.02 5.79
C ALA A 621 81.85 -34.13 6.78
N GLN A 622 83.14 -34.34 6.99
CA GLN A 622 83.61 -35.24 8.05
C GLN A 622 83.69 -34.49 9.37
N ALA A 623 83.28 -35.16 10.45
CA ALA A 623 83.54 -34.69 11.79
C ALA A 623 85.05 -34.74 12.10
N ASP A 624 85.57 -33.78 12.85
CA ASP A 624 86.99 -33.62 13.22
C ASP A 624 87.56 -34.86 13.92
N ARG A 625 86.69 -35.60 14.62
CA ARG A 625 87.04 -36.83 15.34
C ARG A 625 87.06 -38.08 14.45
N SER A 626 86.80 -37.94 13.16
CA SER A 626 86.79 -39.04 12.19
C SER A 626 88.16 -39.68 12.10
N CYS A 627 88.22 -41.00 12.23
CA CYS A 627 89.49 -41.73 12.11
C CYS A 627 90.12 -41.58 10.73
N LEU A 628 89.35 -41.24 9.71
CA LEU A 628 89.83 -40.98 8.36
C LEU A 628 90.67 -39.69 8.25
N LEU A 629 90.39 -38.70 9.10
CA LEU A 629 91.14 -37.43 9.13
C LEU A 629 92.30 -37.46 10.12
N ALA A 630 92.12 -38.15 11.26
CA ALA A 630 93.08 -38.11 12.37
C ALA A 630 94.24 -39.13 12.24
N SER A 631 94.11 -40.13 11.37
CA SER A 631 95.07 -41.23 11.26
C SER A 631 95.84 -41.18 9.94
N PRO A 632 97.20 -41.29 9.94
CA PRO A 632 98.01 -41.29 8.72
C PRO A 632 97.96 -42.64 7.94
N ARG A 633 96.91 -43.43 8.14
CA ARG A 633 96.77 -44.77 7.54
C ARG A 633 96.31 -44.64 6.09
N ALA A 634 96.75 -45.56 5.24
CA ALA A 634 96.17 -45.71 3.90
C ALA A 634 94.80 -46.39 4.03
N TYR A 635 93.76 -45.70 3.56
CA TYR A 635 92.41 -46.23 3.48
C TYR A 635 92.06 -46.63 2.05
N PHE A 636 91.12 -47.55 1.90
CA PHE A 636 90.67 -48.13 0.64
C PHE A 636 89.14 -48.10 0.56
N LEU A 637 88.60 -48.04 -0.66
CA LEU A 637 87.16 -48.03 -0.93
C LEU A 637 86.52 -49.42 -0.80
N ASP A 638 87.32 -50.48 -0.84
CA ASP A 638 86.91 -51.87 -0.83
C ASP A 638 87.70 -52.73 0.17
N GLU A 639 87.10 -53.84 0.60
CA GLU A 639 87.68 -54.78 1.56
C GLU A 639 88.91 -55.52 1.01
N ALA A 640 89.02 -55.71 -0.32
CA ALA A 640 90.20 -56.33 -0.93
C ALA A 640 91.42 -55.39 -0.94
N CYS A 641 91.24 -54.13 -0.54
CA CYS A 641 92.26 -53.07 -0.55
C CYS A 641 92.86 -52.84 -1.94
N GLU A 642 92.06 -53.02 -3.00
CA GLU A 642 92.50 -52.85 -4.39
C GLU A 642 92.39 -51.39 -4.87
N HIS A 643 91.40 -50.65 -4.36
CA HIS A 643 91.12 -49.27 -4.74
C HIS A 643 91.47 -48.32 -3.59
N PRO A 644 92.63 -47.63 -3.63
CA PRO A 644 92.98 -46.68 -2.59
C PRO A 644 91.97 -45.54 -2.54
N LEU A 645 91.60 -45.10 -1.34
CA LEU A 645 90.76 -43.92 -1.11
C LEU A 645 91.64 -42.67 -1.27
N PRO A 646 91.51 -41.92 -2.38
CA PRO A 646 92.43 -40.82 -2.66
C PRO A 646 92.16 -39.59 -1.78
N ASP A 647 90.89 -39.32 -1.50
CA ASP A 647 90.43 -38.27 -0.60
C ASP A 647 89.25 -38.81 0.22
N PRO A 648 89.33 -38.73 1.56
CA PRO A 648 88.20 -39.03 2.46
C PRO A 648 86.87 -38.38 2.09
N SER A 649 86.87 -37.24 1.37
CA SER A 649 85.64 -36.60 0.87
C SER A 649 84.84 -37.46 -0.11
N ALA A 650 85.48 -38.42 -0.80
CA ALA A 650 84.84 -39.32 -1.76
C ALA A 650 83.81 -40.28 -1.13
N LEU A 651 83.82 -40.44 0.20
CA LEU A 651 82.85 -41.26 0.95
C LEU A 651 81.62 -40.47 1.41
N LEU A 652 81.61 -39.15 1.21
CA LEU A 652 80.50 -38.30 1.60
C LEU A 652 79.34 -38.46 0.60
N PRO A 653 78.07 -38.45 1.07
CA PRO A 653 76.93 -38.41 0.18
C PRO A 653 76.93 -37.15 -0.69
N SER A 654 76.29 -37.24 -1.86
CA SER A 654 76.07 -36.07 -2.71
C SER A 654 75.27 -35.01 -1.96
N PRO A 655 75.60 -33.71 -2.12
CA PRO A 655 74.77 -32.62 -1.63
C PRO A 655 73.35 -32.73 -2.18
N ALA A 656 72.37 -32.29 -1.37
CA ALA A 656 70.98 -32.26 -1.76
C ALA A 656 70.43 -30.84 -1.64
N SER A 657 69.65 -30.43 -2.64
CA SER A 657 68.81 -29.24 -2.56
C SER A 657 67.43 -29.68 -2.10
N LEU A 658 66.96 -29.13 -0.98
CA LEU A 658 65.71 -29.45 -0.32
C LEU A 658 64.94 -28.18 -0.01
N HIS A 659 63.78 -28.28 0.62
CA HIS A 659 62.97 -27.14 1.05
C HIS A 659 62.99 -26.98 2.58
N TYR A 660 62.79 -25.76 3.04
CA TYR A 660 62.65 -25.43 4.45
C TYR A 660 61.51 -26.25 5.05
N GLY A 661 61.77 -26.87 6.20
CA GLY A 661 60.83 -27.74 6.87
C GLY A 661 60.83 -29.19 6.39
N ASP A 662 61.56 -29.52 5.31
CA ASP A 662 61.72 -30.91 4.88
C ASP A 662 62.45 -31.74 5.93
N ARG A 663 62.01 -32.99 6.04
CA ARG A 663 62.63 -33.97 6.94
C ARG A 663 63.59 -34.84 6.14
N VAL A 664 64.85 -34.86 6.56
CA VAL A 664 65.88 -35.74 6.02
C VAL A 664 66.17 -36.85 7.00
N SER A 665 66.43 -38.05 6.48
CA SER A 665 66.91 -39.19 7.26
C SER A 665 68.36 -39.48 6.91
N PHE A 666 69.19 -39.65 7.93
CA PHE A 666 70.62 -39.91 7.77
C PHE A 666 70.89 -41.41 7.90
N ALA A 667 71.10 -42.06 6.76
CA ALA A 667 71.50 -43.46 6.70
C ALA A 667 72.97 -43.65 7.07
N ARG A 668 73.39 -44.90 7.28
CA ARG A 668 74.81 -45.23 7.48
C ARG A 668 75.56 -44.94 6.17
N GLY A 669 76.61 -44.10 6.23
CA GLY A 669 77.45 -43.79 5.08
C GLY A 669 78.33 -44.97 4.66
N ALA A 670 78.99 -44.84 3.51
CA ALA A 670 79.93 -45.85 3.00
C ALA A 670 81.09 -46.07 3.98
N SER A 671 81.51 -47.31 4.15
CA SER A 671 82.66 -47.67 4.97
C SER A 671 83.97 -47.46 4.22
N ALA A 672 85.06 -47.25 4.97
CA ALA A 672 86.41 -47.30 4.44
C ALA A 672 87.13 -48.50 5.01
N TRP A 673 88.10 -49.06 4.29
CA TRP A 673 88.86 -50.22 4.71
C TRP A 673 90.33 -49.85 4.90
N TYR A 674 91.01 -50.49 5.84
CA TYR A 674 92.44 -50.25 6.08
C TYR A 674 93.11 -51.50 6.61
N GLU A 675 94.42 -51.61 6.37
CA GLU A 675 95.23 -52.67 6.97
C GLU A 675 95.82 -52.21 8.30
N ASP A 676 95.73 -53.07 9.33
CA ASP A 676 96.36 -52.85 10.62
C ASP A 676 96.78 -54.20 11.23
N MET A 677 98.06 -54.33 11.58
CA MET A 677 98.65 -55.55 12.15
C MET A 677 98.42 -56.82 11.31
N GLY A 678 98.49 -56.69 9.97
CA GLY A 678 98.36 -57.82 9.04
C GLY A 678 96.93 -58.33 8.81
N ARG A 679 95.92 -57.54 9.17
CA ARG A 679 94.50 -57.81 8.89
C ARG A 679 93.85 -56.59 8.27
N VAL A 680 92.94 -56.82 7.32
CA VAL A 680 92.02 -55.80 6.83
C VAL A 680 90.95 -55.53 7.89
N ARG A 681 90.66 -54.25 8.16
CA ARG A 681 89.66 -53.79 9.11
C ARG A 681 88.77 -52.74 8.47
N GLU A 682 87.51 -52.69 8.91
CA GLU A 682 86.52 -51.70 8.49
C GLU A 682 86.57 -50.47 9.42
N ALA A 683 86.74 -49.28 8.85
CA ALA A 683 86.34 -48.03 9.47
C ALA A 683 84.88 -47.76 9.06
N SER A 684 83.97 -48.04 9.99
CA SER A 684 82.53 -47.91 9.72
C SER A 684 82.07 -46.47 9.95
N CYS A 685 81.26 -45.97 9.03
CA CYS A 685 80.52 -44.72 9.25
C CYS A 685 79.50 -44.95 10.37
N ALA A 686 79.48 -44.07 11.38
CA ALA A 686 78.46 -44.10 12.41
C ALA A 686 77.08 -43.82 11.79
N LEU A 687 76.03 -44.44 12.36
CA LEU A 687 74.66 -44.18 11.92
C LEU A 687 74.21 -42.80 12.43
N GLY A 688 73.72 -41.96 11.52
CA GLY A 688 73.28 -40.60 11.79
C GLY A 688 74.34 -39.54 11.47
N ALA A 689 73.96 -38.26 11.63
CA ALA A 689 74.84 -37.13 11.39
C ALA A 689 74.90 -36.20 12.60
N TYR A 690 76.00 -35.45 12.72
CA TYR A 690 76.21 -34.46 13.78
C TYR A 690 75.99 -33.05 13.20
N ALA A 691 75.48 -32.14 14.03
CA ALA A 691 75.22 -30.75 13.63
C ALA A 691 76.49 -29.87 13.65
N ALA A 692 77.55 -30.32 14.34
CA ALA A 692 78.80 -29.60 14.51
C ALA A 692 80.01 -30.49 14.16
N PRO A 693 81.13 -29.89 13.72
CA PRO A 693 82.31 -30.64 13.27
C PRO A 693 82.98 -31.43 14.40
N ASP A 694 82.92 -30.98 15.64
CA ASP A 694 83.55 -31.65 16.78
C ASP A 694 82.85 -32.98 17.18
N ALA A 695 81.64 -33.22 16.66
CA ALA A 695 80.78 -34.34 17.01
C ALA A 695 80.67 -34.55 18.54
N ALA A 696 80.50 -33.45 19.29
CA ALA A 696 80.34 -33.50 20.74
C ALA A 696 78.97 -34.06 21.18
N ASP A 697 77.92 -33.77 20.41
CA ASP A 697 76.54 -34.18 20.68
C ASP A 697 76.22 -35.60 20.18
N LEU A 698 75.00 -36.08 20.45
CA LEU A 698 74.51 -37.36 19.91
C LEU A 698 74.19 -37.26 18.41
N PRO A 699 74.46 -38.32 17.62
CA PRO A 699 74.15 -38.33 16.19
C PRO A 699 72.64 -38.32 15.95
N LEU A 700 72.19 -37.45 15.05
CA LEU A 700 70.81 -37.32 14.60
C LEU A 700 70.51 -38.35 13.52
N ARG A 701 69.47 -39.17 13.72
CA ARG A 701 68.98 -40.12 12.70
C ARG A 701 68.09 -39.49 11.65
N SER A 702 67.43 -38.39 12.01
CA SER A 702 66.67 -37.54 11.10
C SER A 702 66.70 -36.10 11.62
N ALA A 703 66.61 -35.14 10.71
CA ALA A 703 66.50 -33.73 11.07
C ALA A 703 65.49 -33.03 10.15
N ARG A 704 64.87 -31.96 10.66
CA ARG A 704 64.13 -31.02 9.84
C ARG A 704 65.08 -29.88 9.48
N LEU A 705 65.25 -29.61 8.20
CA LEU A 705 66.14 -28.53 7.77
C LEU A 705 65.42 -27.20 7.82
N THR A 706 66.01 -26.20 8.47
CA THR A 706 65.46 -24.84 8.57
C THR A 706 66.42 -23.78 8.02
N CYS A 707 67.59 -24.19 7.55
CA CYS A 707 68.59 -23.35 6.89
C CYS A 707 69.57 -24.26 6.14
N ASN A 708 70.46 -23.67 5.35
CA ASN A 708 71.61 -24.35 4.79
C ASN A 708 72.39 -25.04 5.91
N THR A 709 72.63 -26.33 5.74
CA THR A 709 73.13 -27.19 6.80
C THR A 709 74.26 -28.05 6.25
N THR A 710 75.36 -28.09 6.99
CA THR A 710 76.41 -29.10 6.79
C THR A 710 76.25 -30.20 7.84
N ALA A 711 75.92 -31.40 7.38
CA ALA A 711 75.80 -32.59 8.21
C ALA A 711 77.18 -33.27 8.34
N TYR A 712 77.68 -33.38 9.57
CA TYR A 712 78.98 -33.98 9.83
C TYR A 712 78.84 -35.48 10.07
N LEU A 713 79.58 -36.29 9.31
CA LEU A 713 79.60 -37.74 9.41
C LEU A 713 80.89 -38.22 10.07
N LEU A 714 80.79 -39.28 10.89
CA LEU A 714 81.88 -39.73 11.74
C LEU A 714 82.24 -41.18 11.45
N TRP A 715 83.46 -41.43 11.02
CA TRP A 715 84.00 -42.78 10.89
C TRP A 715 84.78 -43.16 12.13
N ARG A 716 84.54 -44.39 12.60
CA ARG A 716 85.22 -44.94 13.78
C ARG A 716 85.89 -46.24 13.40
N THR A 717 87.08 -46.43 13.94
CA THR A 717 87.68 -47.76 14.00
C THR A 717 86.95 -48.59 15.07
N PRO A 718 86.88 -49.91 14.90
CA PRO A 718 86.30 -50.78 15.92
C PRO A 718 87.07 -50.62 17.22
N ALA A 719 86.36 -50.26 18.30
CA ALA A 719 86.94 -50.17 19.62
C ALA A 719 87.09 -51.59 20.19
N TYR A 720 88.34 -52.04 20.31
CA TYR A 720 88.83 -53.29 20.93
C TYR A 720 88.98 -54.55 20.06
N ASP A 721 90.21 -55.09 20.11
CA ASP A 721 90.53 -56.45 19.70
C ASP A 721 89.81 -57.44 20.63
N GLY A 722 88.85 -58.19 20.08
CA GLY A 722 88.36 -59.43 20.69
C GLY A 722 86.87 -59.53 21.04
N ILE A 723 86.04 -58.51 20.79
CA ILE A 723 84.58 -58.62 20.98
C ILE A 723 83.87 -58.12 19.71
N ALA A 724 83.08 -59.00 19.08
CA ALA A 724 82.11 -58.62 18.06
C ALA A 724 80.84 -58.10 18.77
N LEU A 725 80.49 -56.83 18.56
CA LEU A 725 79.17 -56.31 18.93
C LEU A 725 78.21 -56.57 17.77
N SER A 726 77.12 -57.29 18.06
CA SER A 726 75.96 -57.46 17.17
C SER A 726 75.10 -56.22 17.11
#